data_AF-U4U8W6-F1
#
_entry.id   AF-U4U8W6-F1
#
_cell.length_a   1.000
_cell.length_b   1.000
_cell.length_c   1.000
_cell.angle_alpha   90.00
_cell.angle_beta   90.00
_cell.angle_gamma   90.00
#
_symmetry.space_group_name_H-M   'P 1'
#
loop_
_entity.id
_entity.type
_entity.pdbx_description
1 polymer ?
#
loop_
_entity_poly.entity_id
_entity_poly.type
_entity_poly.pdbx_seq_one_letter_code
_entity_poly.pdbx_strand_id
1 'polypeptide(L)'
;MTNRVCPLLKNPEQYTPDLQDLARNELARNYWLPTLERTVGNFVEKAQSLNPDNPKATEHAKQCLQKFHNLIEKIKLEPRTLVPLSVRTLLEFNEENLRVHFKDAWQTQKDTESEQALSQFSHRISEIDSISDFHEKWVELAKGLLAGNVFDWGSAAVANILDSSSIFGLSHAMETIEARPWFIDDVDVFIQRLYSHNFNSAVIFVDNAGMDFILGILPFVRELLTRGTRVILSANSYPSLNDVTYKELNRYCRSAAKQCNILKNAINNGQLLTLENGQKGPCLDLKNLPSELCDLMAESDLIILEGMGRSIHTNLNTEFTVDSLRMAVLKNEWLAKSLGAHQFSLLIQAIDSIEKKQPPGSSQNGGTIVLKCKDFRQLQLDIPTSYDFHNVYTSIERLSNLDRAELSYPFFYRPMYPLLEDGHTLFRPETEFAKLLATDQWRISHVNRNYSVCKSYSSVWIVHKSVDDNTLMAAASYREGGRIPLLSYRHDNGTVLLRSSQPLVGNSGKRSRPDEKILDAVAVKDKKGFIFDTRSTGLAGHCKGKGGGTEPDMHYAQWQKIHKNLDKLVKCDGSVQDHFSKLIEACHDTSISTDKWLQRLENCHWLTHIQSVLSAACLVAQCLDKDESNVLVHGSSGLDATLLVTSVTQVVLNPDCRTVRGLQALIEREWLQAGHPFQLRNARFCYSNAKAKNQQPTFLLFLDCIHQLHYQFPYSFEFTTQMLILIFENSYFSNFGTFIGNNEQERQEMRLAETTTSFWSYLNRPDVITNFLNPMYEPNKAAIWPSIAPVSLVLWRELYLRWVIDPKHQRTAAQKADDLIQNDKNLRTKAIRMRKQLMDLQKELQTLTADSECEILHES
;
A
#
# COMPACT_ATOMS: atom_id res chain seq x y z
N MET A 1 32.09 -2.57 -40.29
CA MET A 1 31.54 -3.94 -40.20
C MET A 1 30.08 -3.87 -40.65
N THR A 2 29.64 -4.78 -41.49
CA THR A 2 28.22 -4.91 -41.85
C THR A 2 27.49 -5.58 -40.69
N ASN A 3 26.39 -4.99 -40.22
CA ASN A 3 25.53 -5.62 -39.22
C ASN A 3 24.50 -6.50 -39.94
N ARG A 4 24.14 -7.64 -39.36
CA ARG A 4 23.14 -8.57 -39.86
C ARG A 4 22.13 -8.91 -38.77
N VAL A 5 20.95 -9.34 -39.22
CA VAL A 5 19.91 -9.90 -38.36
C VAL A 5 20.35 -11.28 -37.88
N CYS A 6 20.07 -11.60 -36.63
CA CYS A 6 20.38 -12.89 -36.02
C CYS A 6 19.83 -14.06 -36.86
N PRO A 7 20.68 -15.04 -37.26
CA PRO A 7 20.26 -16.15 -38.12
C PRO A 7 19.37 -17.17 -37.41
N LEU A 8 19.33 -17.15 -36.07
CA LEU A 8 18.57 -18.08 -35.24
C LEU A 8 17.12 -17.63 -35.00
N LEU A 9 16.74 -16.44 -35.46
CA LEU A 9 15.37 -15.94 -35.34
C LEU A 9 14.43 -16.73 -36.25
N LYS A 10 13.34 -17.23 -35.69
CA LYS A 10 12.33 -17.99 -36.45
C LYS A 10 11.59 -17.13 -37.47
N ASN A 11 11.29 -15.87 -37.10
CA ASN A 11 10.61 -14.89 -37.95
C ASN A 11 11.33 -13.53 -37.92
N PRO A 12 12.46 -13.36 -38.64
CA PRO A 12 13.28 -12.15 -38.59
C PRO A 12 12.53 -10.87 -38.98
N GLU A 13 11.59 -10.95 -39.91
CA GLU A 13 10.82 -9.80 -40.41
C GLU A 13 9.83 -9.23 -39.37
N GLN A 14 9.33 -10.08 -38.48
CA GLN A 14 8.36 -9.73 -37.42
C GLN A 14 9.03 -9.49 -36.07
N TYR A 15 10.35 -9.69 -35.99
CA TYR A 15 11.08 -9.57 -34.74
C TYR A 15 10.98 -8.14 -34.20
N THR A 16 10.58 -8.04 -32.93
CA THR A 16 10.55 -6.79 -32.19
C THR A 16 11.28 -7.05 -30.87
N PRO A 17 12.39 -6.35 -30.58
CA PRO A 17 13.15 -6.65 -29.36
C PRO A 17 12.35 -6.32 -28.11
N ASP A 18 11.56 -5.24 -28.13
CA ASP A 18 10.95 -4.64 -26.94
C ASP A 18 9.71 -5.41 -26.44
N LEU A 19 9.69 -5.73 -25.15
CA LEU A 19 8.51 -6.34 -24.50
C LEU A 19 7.31 -5.38 -24.43
N GLN A 20 7.57 -4.08 -24.23
CA GLN A 20 6.53 -3.06 -24.03
C GLN A 20 6.71 -1.89 -25.00
N ASP A 21 5.62 -1.55 -25.70
CA ASP A 21 5.48 -0.31 -26.46
C ASP A 21 4.91 0.78 -25.53
N LEU A 22 5.78 1.64 -25.00
CA LEU A 22 5.38 2.70 -24.08
C LEU A 22 4.66 3.86 -24.80
N ALA A 23 4.72 3.95 -26.14
CA ALA A 23 3.91 4.94 -26.86
C ALA A 23 2.42 4.57 -26.81
N ARG A 24 2.11 3.27 -26.86
CA ARG A 24 0.72 2.75 -26.82
C ARG A 24 0.26 2.39 -25.42
N ASN A 25 1.14 1.88 -24.56
CA ASN A 25 0.81 1.44 -23.21
C ASN A 25 1.01 2.57 -22.20
N GLU A 26 -0.08 3.29 -21.90
CA GLU A 26 -0.07 4.43 -20.97
C GLU A 26 0.29 4.03 -19.53
N LEU A 27 -0.21 2.90 -19.03
CA LEU A 27 0.10 2.42 -17.68
C LEU A 27 1.61 2.13 -17.54
N ALA A 28 2.20 1.44 -18.52
CA ALA A 28 3.62 1.17 -18.56
C ALA A 28 4.44 2.47 -18.67
N ARG A 29 3.99 3.41 -19.49
CA ARG A 29 4.66 4.71 -19.67
C ARG A 29 4.67 5.53 -18.38
N ASN A 30 3.53 5.63 -17.70
CA ASN A 30 3.40 6.38 -16.45
C ASN A 30 4.24 5.76 -15.32
N TYR A 31 4.52 4.45 -15.39
CA TYR A 31 5.43 3.78 -14.47
C TYR A 31 6.91 3.98 -14.84
N TRP A 32 7.29 3.72 -16.10
CA TRP A 32 8.70 3.66 -16.51
C TRP A 32 9.37 5.02 -16.63
N LEU A 33 8.67 6.08 -17.08
CA LEU A 33 9.29 7.39 -17.25
C LEU A 33 9.83 7.96 -15.92
N PRO A 34 9.04 8.05 -14.82
CA PRO A 34 9.55 8.55 -13.55
C PRO A 34 10.54 7.59 -12.90
N THR A 35 10.39 6.28 -13.13
CA THR A 35 11.29 5.26 -12.57
C THR A 35 12.69 5.38 -13.15
N LEU A 36 12.82 5.45 -14.48
CA LEU A 36 14.11 5.61 -15.15
C LEU A 36 14.75 6.96 -14.83
N GLU A 37 13.96 8.03 -14.77
CA GLU A 37 14.46 9.35 -14.37
C GLU A 37 15.08 9.34 -12.97
N ARG A 38 14.43 8.66 -12.01
CA ARG A 38 14.98 8.47 -10.66
C ARG A 38 16.27 7.65 -10.69
N THR A 39 16.33 6.58 -11.47
CA THR A 39 17.53 5.75 -11.62
C THR A 39 18.71 6.57 -12.16
N VAL A 40 18.49 7.42 -13.17
CA VAL A 40 19.51 8.35 -13.68
C VAL A 40 19.91 9.36 -12.59
N GLY A 41 18.96 9.82 -11.78
CA GLY A 41 19.20 10.70 -10.63
C GLY A 41 20.14 10.08 -9.59
N ASN A 42 19.94 8.80 -9.26
CA ASN A 42 20.75 8.09 -8.27
C ASN A 42 22.24 7.99 -8.68
N PHE A 43 22.54 7.96 -9.99
CA PHE A 43 23.93 7.96 -10.45
C PHE A 43 24.66 9.26 -10.07
N VAL A 44 23.97 10.40 -9.96
CA VAL A 44 24.59 11.69 -9.60
C VAL A 44 25.28 11.62 -8.24
N GLU A 45 24.69 10.91 -7.28
CA GLU A 45 25.23 10.74 -5.92
C GLU A 45 26.49 9.86 -5.92
N LYS A 46 26.56 8.88 -6.82
CA LYS A 46 27.67 7.92 -6.94
C LYS A 46 28.75 8.36 -7.94
N ALA A 47 28.48 9.36 -8.78
CA ALA A 47 29.34 9.70 -9.91
C ALA A 47 30.80 9.94 -9.52
N GLN A 48 31.05 10.65 -8.42
CA GLN A 48 32.41 10.99 -7.99
C GLN A 48 33.18 9.79 -7.41
N SER A 49 32.51 8.93 -6.64
CA SER A 49 33.16 7.74 -6.07
C SER A 49 33.47 6.70 -7.14
N LEU A 50 32.60 6.57 -8.15
CA LEU A 50 32.79 5.66 -9.28
C LEU A 50 33.80 6.17 -10.32
N ASN A 51 34.07 7.47 -10.34
CA ASN A 51 34.97 8.10 -11.31
C ASN A 51 35.97 9.04 -10.60
N PRO A 52 36.87 8.50 -9.74
CA PRO A 52 37.76 9.30 -8.90
C PRO A 52 38.74 10.17 -9.72
N ASP A 53 39.12 9.72 -10.92
CA ASP A 53 40.01 10.45 -11.81
C ASP A 53 39.34 11.64 -12.53
N ASN A 54 38.02 11.78 -12.42
CA ASN A 54 37.27 12.89 -13.00
C ASN A 54 36.80 13.86 -11.90
N PRO A 55 37.46 15.01 -11.71
CA PRO A 55 37.11 15.97 -10.66
C PRO A 55 35.77 16.68 -10.91
N LYS A 56 35.19 16.55 -12.11
CA LYS A 56 33.88 17.10 -12.48
C LYS A 56 32.81 16.02 -12.65
N ALA A 57 33.03 14.80 -12.15
CA ALA A 57 32.12 13.68 -12.34
C ALA A 57 30.68 14.00 -11.90
N THR A 58 30.49 14.57 -10.70
CA THR A 58 29.15 14.96 -10.22
C THR A 58 28.51 16.04 -11.08
N GLU A 59 29.27 17.02 -11.56
CA GLU A 59 28.75 18.10 -12.41
C GLU A 59 28.29 17.54 -13.77
N HIS A 60 29.11 16.70 -14.40
CA HIS A 60 28.76 16.02 -15.65
C HIS A 60 27.54 15.10 -15.49
N ALA A 61 27.44 14.35 -14.38
CA ALA A 61 26.28 13.52 -14.09
C ALA A 61 24.99 14.37 -13.97
N LYS A 62 25.05 15.55 -13.33
CA LYS A 62 23.92 16.50 -13.28
C LYS A 62 23.52 16.99 -14.67
N GLN A 63 24.48 17.27 -15.55
CA GLN A 63 24.21 17.65 -16.94
C GLN A 63 23.51 16.53 -17.70
N CYS A 64 23.95 15.28 -17.50
CA CYS A 64 23.30 14.10 -18.07
C CYS A 64 21.85 13.98 -17.58
N LEU A 65 21.63 14.06 -16.26
CA LEU A 65 20.30 14.02 -15.65
C LEU A 65 19.38 15.11 -16.24
N GLN A 66 19.87 16.34 -16.38
CA GLN A 66 19.07 17.44 -16.95
C GLN A 66 18.65 17.15 -18.40
N LYS A 67 19.56 16.61 -19.22
CA LYS A 67 19.22 16.21 -20.60
C LYS A 67 18.19 15.07 -20.63
N PHE A 68 18.31 14.10 -19.72
CA PHE A 68 17.35 13.01 -19.60
C PHE A 68 15.97 13.53 -19.16
N HIS A 69 15.91 14.38 -18.14
CA HIS A 69 14.68 15.05 -17.69
C HIS A 69 13.99 15.79 -18.84
N ASN A 70 14.75 16.57 -19.61
CA ASN A 70 14.21 17.29 -20.76
C ASN A 70 13.62 16.36 -21.84
N LEU A 71 14.21 15.16 -22.04
CA LEU A 71 13.63 14.15 -22.93
C LEU A 71 12.31 13.61 -22.37
N ILE A 72 12.27 13.28 -21.07
CA ILE A 72 11.07 12.78 -20.40
C ILE A 72 9.91 13.78 -20.50
N GLU A 73 10.16 15.07 -20.25
CA GLU A 73 9.15 16.12 -20.39
C GLU A 73 8.63 16.23 -21.83
N LYS A 74 9.49 16.09 -22.84
CA LYS A 74 9.05 16.04 -24.24
C LYS A 74 8.19 14.81 -24.53
N ILE A 75 8.57 13.64 -24.02
CA ILE A 75 7.82 12.39 -24.21
C ILE A 75 6.43 12.47 -23.53
N LYS A 76 6.31 13.13 -22.38
CA LYS A 76 5.01 13.33 -21.70
C LYS A 76 4.05 14.15 -22.56
N LEU A 77 4.55 15.14 -23.30
CA LEU A 77 3.75 15.97 -24.21
C LEU A 77 3.47 15.23 -25.53
N GLU A 78 4.49 14.59 -26.10
CA GLU A 78 4.42 13.88 -27.37
C GLU A 78 5.18 12.53 -27.29
N PRO A 79 4.48 11.42 -26.98
CA PRO A 79 5.12 10.10 -26.83
C PRO A 79 5.83 9.58 -28.09
N ARG A 80 5.54 10.16 -29.25
CA ARG A 80 6.18 9.80 -30.53
C ARG A 80 7.52 10.53 -30.77
N THR A 81 7.98 11.34 -29.81
CA THR A 81 9.30 11.99 -29.86
C THR A 81 10.45 10.99 -30.02
N LEU A 82 10.27 9.77 -29.48
CA LEU A 82 11.21 8.65 -29.61
C LEU A 82 10.46 7.47 -30.27
N VAL A 83 11.00 6.93 -31.36
CA VAL A 83 10.38 5.80 -32.07
C VAL A 83 11.43 4.71 -32.35
N PRO A 84 11.25 3.48 -31.82
CA PRO A 84 10.23 3.09 -30.86
C PRO A 84 10.43 3.79 -29.49
N LEU A 85 9.34 3.98 -28.73
CA LEU A 85 9.44 4.39 -27.31
C LEU A 85 9.35 3.15 -26.43
N SER A 86 10.49 2.70 -25.93
CA SER A 86 10.62 1.54 -25.04
C SER A 86 11.64 1.79 -23.92
N VAL A 87 11.66 0.90 -22.92
CA VAL A 87 12.69 0.90 -21.86
C VAL A 87 14.09 0.86 -22.47
N ARG A 88 14.32 0.02 -23.48
CA ARG A 88 15.59 -0.08 -24.20
C ARG A 88 16.01 1.26 -24.79
N THR A 89 15.15 1.93 -25.56
CA THR A 89 15.52 3.20 -26.22
C THR A 89 15.79 4.33 -25.22
N LEU A 90 15.15 4.31 -24.06
CA LEU A 90 15.42 5.26 -22.97
C LEU A 90 16.77 4.96 -22.30
N LEU A 91 17.10 3.68 -22.06
CA LEU A 91 18.40 3.28 -21.52
C LEU A 91 19.54 3.58 -22.51
N GLU A 92 19.34 3.30 -23.79
CA GLU A 92 20.29 3.66 -24.87
C GLU A 92 20.57 5.16 -24.87
N PHE A 93 19.53 6.00 -24.80
CA PHE A 93 19.69 7.46 -24.71
C PHE A 93 20.49 7.88 -23.47
N ASN A 94 20.24 7.26 -22.32
CA ASN A 94 21.00 7.53 -21.11
C ASN A 94 22.49 7.18 -21.27
N GLU A 95 22.79 6.01 -21.82
CA GLU A 95 24.18 5.58 -22.01
C GLU A 95 24.91 6.43 -23.05
N GLU A 96 24.24 6.86 -24.13
CA GLU A 96 24.80 7.83 -25.07
C GLU A 96 25.12 9.16 -24.40
N ASN A 97 24.25 9.63 -23.52
CA ASN A 97 24.44 10.87 -22.77
C ASN A 97 25.62 10.77 -21.78
N LEU A 98 25.74 9.65 -21.05
CA LEU A 98 26.87 9.39 -20.15
C LEU A 98 28.19 9.32 -20.91
N ARG A 99 28.23 8.66 -22.08
CA ARG A 99 29.44 8.50 -22.89
C ARG A 99 30.05 9.81 -23.41
N VAL A 100 29.31 10.92 -23.37
CA VAL A 100 29.86 12.25 -23.66
C VAL A 100 30.92 12.66 -22.63
N HIS A 101 30.75 12.25 -21.38
CA HIS A 101 31.57 12.71 -20.26
C HIS A 101 32.38 11.60 -19.58
N PHE A 102 31.96 10.35 -19.75
CA PHE A 102 32.56 9.17 -19.11
C PHE A 102 32.98 8.16 -20.18
N LYS A 103 34.22 7.67 -20.12
CA LYS A 103 34.67 6.59 -21.01
C LYS A 103 33.94 5.28 -20.70
N ASP A 104 33.84 4.98 -19.43
CA ASP A 104 33.01 3.94 -18.84
C ASP A 104 32.65 4.44 -17.43
N ALA A 105 31.38 4.74 -17.21
CA ALA A 105 30.91 5.36 -15.96
C ALA A 105 30.97 4.40 -14.75
N TRP A 106 31.15 3.10 -15.00
CA TRP A 106 31.01 2.01 -14.03
C TRP A 106 32.29 1.17 -13.91
N GLN A 107 33.38 1.55 -14.59
CA GLN A 107 34.62 0.77 -14.66
C GLN A 107 35.17 0.39 -13.29
N THR A 108 35.29 1.37 -12.37
CA THR A 108 35.85 1.15 -11.03
C THR A 108 35.06 0.11 -10.24
N GLN A 109 33.74 0.15 -10.34
CA GLN A 109 32.86 -0.82 -9.69
C GLN A 109 33.02 -2.21 -10.32
N LYS A 110 32.95 -2.31 -11.66
CA LYS A 110 33.13 -3.58 -12.39
C LYS A 110 34.47 -4.24 -12.07
N ASP A 111 35.55 -3.47 -12.00
CA ASP A 111 36.88 -3.98 -11.67
C ASP A 111 36.92 -4.54 -10.24
N THR A 112 36.42 -3.77 -9.27
CA THR A 112 36.37 -4.18 -7.84
C THR A 112 35.58 -5.48 -7.65
N GLU A 113 34.37 -5.54 -8.20
CA GLU A 113 33.50 -6.72 -8.09
C GLU A 113 34.11 -7.94 -8.79
N SER A 114 34.72 -7.74 -9.97
CA SER A 114 35.31 -8.83 -10.74
C SER A 114 36.57 -9.39 -10.10
N GLU A 115 37.39 -8.56 -9.46
CA GLU A 115 38.55 -9.02 -8.70
C GLU A 115 38.13 -9.88 -7.50
N GLN A 116 37.12 -9.44 -6.75
CA GLN A 116 36.54 -10.19 -5.63
C GLN A 116 35.89 -11.51 -6.08
N ALA A 117 35.22 -11.51 -7.22
CA ALA A 117 34.63 -12.73 -7.79
C ALA A 117 35.72 -13.71 -8.24
N LEU A 118 36.77 -13.21 -8.92
CA LEU A 118 37.89 -14.05 -9.37
C LEU A 118 38.66 -14.70 -8.21
N SER A 119 38.75 -14.06 -7.03
CA SER A 119 39.39 -14.68 -5.86
C SER A 119 38.59 -15.86 -5.30
N GLN A 120 37.29 -15.92 -5.56
CA GLN A 120 36.39 -16.99 -5.10
C GLN A 120 36.17 -18.08 -6.16
N PHE A 121 36.60 -17.84 -7.41
CA PHE A 121 36.30 -18.71 -8.54
C PHE A 121 36.77 -20.15 -8.37
N SER A 122 38.02 -20.35 -7.91
CA SER A 122 38.56 -21.70 -7.66
C SER A 122 37.74 -22.50 -6.66
N HIS A 123 37.32 -21.87 -5.56
CA HIS A 123 36.44 -22.47 -4.56
C HIS A 123 35.11 -22.88 -5.16
N ARG A 124 34.45 -21.98 -5.91
CA ARG A 124 33.16 -22.28 -6.56
C ARG A 124 33.24 -23.48 -7.51
N ILE A 125 34.32 -23.60 -8.28
CA ILE A 125 34.50 -24.76 -9.15
C ILE A 125 34.66 -26.05 -8.33
N SER A 126 35.41 -26.03 -7.23
CA SER A 126 35.54 -27.19 -6.34
C SER A 126 34.21 -27.63 -5.71
N GLU A 127 33.34 -26.68 -5.35
CA GLU A 127 31.98 -26.98 -4.87
C GLU A 127 31.16 -27.71 -5.95
N ILE A 128 31.11 -27.17 -7.16
CA ILE A 128 30.38 -27.79 -8.28
C ILE A 128 30.92 -29.19 -8.61
N ASP A 129 32.24 -29.36 -8.58
CA ASP A 129 32.88 -30.65 -8.85
C ASP A 129 32.59 -31.70 -7.75
N SER A 130 32.28 -31.26 -6.53
CA SER A 130 31.93 -32.16 -5.42
C SER A 130 30.54 -32.80 -5.57
N ILE A 131 29.68 -32.24 -6.43
CA ILE A 131 28.33 -32.75 -6.69
C ILE A 131 28.43 -33.87 -7.72
N SER A 132 28.12 -35.09 -7.29
CA SER A 132 28.18 -36.28 -8.16
C SER A 132 26.90 -36.49 -8.96
N ASP A 133 25.74 -36.10 -8.42
CA ASP A 133 24.46 -36.24 -9.10
C ASP A 133 24.32 -35.24 -10.24
N PHE A 134 23.89 -35.75 -11.41
CA PHE A 134 23.78 -34.94 -12.63
C PHE A 134 22.69 -33.87 -12.53
N HIS A 135 21.54 -34.23 -11.96
CA HIS A 135 20.40 -33.33 -11.84
C HIS A 135 20.71 -32.24 -10.81
N GLU A 136 21.18 -32.61 -9.62
CA GLU A 136 21.55 -31.67 -8.57
C GLU A 136 22.63 -30.67 -9.03
N LYS A 137 23.63 -31.14 -9.79
CA LYS A 137 24.68 -30.27 -10.33
C LYS A 137 24.12 -29.19 -11.25
N TRP A 138 23.22 -29.54 -12.17
CA TRP A 138 22.63 -28.56 -13.08
C TRP A 138 21.63 -27.63 -12.39
N VAL A 139 20.91 -28.12 -11.38
CA VAL A 139 20.09 -27.25 -10.52
C VAL A 139 20.97 -26.24 -9.79
N GLU A 140 22.11 -26.67 -9.24
CA GLU A 140 23.07 -25.82 -8.54
C GLU A 140 23.72 -24.78 -9.47
N LEU A 141 24.05 -25.17 -10.71
CA LEU A 141 24.53 -24.25 -11.74
C LEU A 141 23.47 -23.22 -12.13
N ALA A 142 22.21 -23.63 -12.30
CA ALA A 142 21.10 -22.71 -12.60
C ALA A 142 20.87 -21.72 -11.44
N LYS A 143 20.90 -22.21 -10.20
CA LYS A 143 20.82 -21.36 -8.99
C LYS A 143 21.99 -20.39 -8.90
N GLY A 144 23.21 -20.84 -9.16
CA GLY A 144 24.40 -19.98 -9.14
C GLY A 144 24.33 -18.83 -10.15
N LEU A 145 23.80 -19.10 -11.35
CA LEU A 145 23.56 -18.08 -12.38
C LEU A 145 22.50 -17.07 -11.92
N LEU A 146 21.35 -17.53 -11.40
CA LEU A 146 20.34 -16.62 -10.88
C LEU A 146 20.84 -15.82 -9.66
N ALA A 147 21.67 -16.41 -8.81
CA ALA A 147 22.24 -15.76 -7.63
C ALA A 147 23.17 -14.61 -8.03
N GLY A 148 23.97 -14.82 -9.07
CA GLY A 148 24.73 -13.77 -9.73
C GLY A 148 23.85 -12.58 -10.15
N ASN A 149 22.73 -12.89 -10.80
CA ASN A 149 21.74 -11.91 -11.25
C ASN A 149 21.06 -11.13 -10.10
N VAL A 150 20.81 -11.75 -8.94
CA VAL A 150 20.21 -11.08 -7.76
C VAL A 150 21.07 -9.91 -7.27
N PHE A 151 22.40 -10.06 -7.36
CA PHE A 151 23.38 -9.13 -6.78
C PHE A 151 23.71 -7.91 -7.64
N ASP A 152 22.90 -7.64 -8.65
CA ASP A 152 22.96 -6.39 -9.42
C ASP A 152 22.71 -5.16 -8.52
N TRP A 153 23.74 -4.32 -8.42
CA TRP A 153 23.84 -3.14 -7.55
C TRP A 153 22.86 -2.01 -7.91
N GLY A 154 22.01 -2.21 -8.92
CA GLY A 154 20.88 -1.33 -9.27
C GLY A 154 19.64 -1.45 -8.36
N SER A 155 19.56 -2.50 -7.54
CA SER A 155 18.49 -2.65 -6.54
C SER A 155 18.77 -1.79 -5.30
N ALA A 156 17.90 -0.83 -5.00
CA ALA A 156 17.98 0.00 -3.78
C ALA A 156 18.00 -0.84 -2.48
N ALA A 157 17.42 -2.05 -2.50
CA ALA A 157 17.45 -2.98 -1.38
C ALA A 157 18.84 -3.62 -1.18
N VAL A 158 19.55 -3.95 -2.26
CA VAL A 158 20.88 -4.58 -2.20
C VAL A 158 21.95 -3.57 -1.76
N ALA A 159 21.83 -2.31 -2.20
CA ALA A 159 22.71 -1.21 -1.76
C ALA A 159 22.66 -0.99 -0.23
N ASN A 160 21.46 -1.00 0.37
CA ASN A 160 21.29 -0.81 1.82
C ASN A 160 21.83 -1.99 2.67
N ILE A 161 21.81 -3.21 2.13
CA ILE A 161 22.31 -4.40 2.83
C ILE A 161 23.86 -4.40 2.86
N LEU A 162 24.48 -3.99 1.75
CA LEU A 162 25.94 -3.92 1.60
C LEU A 162 26.59 -2.83 2.48
N ASP A 163 25.94 -1.68 2.66
CA ASP A 163 26.42 -0.62 3.56
C ASP A 163 26.47 -1.07 5.05
N SER A 164 25.81 -2.18 5.39
CA SER A 164 25.66 -2.65 6.76
C SER A 164 26.52 -3.87 7.14
N SER A 165 27.21 -4.53 6.19
CA SER A 165 27.93 -5.78 6.50
C SER A 165 29.14 -6.06 5.59
N SER A 166 30.30 -6.30 6.20
CA SER A 166 31.57 -6.57 5.52
C SER A 166 31.81 -8.06 5.19
N ILE A 167 30.78 -8.91 5.27
CA ILE A 167 30.87 -10.38 5.16
C ILE A 167 29.77 -10.89 4.18
N PHE A 168 29.80 -10.45 2.92
CA PHE A 168 28.75 -10.81 1.95
C PHE A 168 29.35 -11.45 0.67
N GLY A 169 28.78 -12.58 0.20
CA GLY A 169 29.27 -13.38 -0.94
C GLY A 169 28.19 -14.27 -1.58
N LEU A 170 28.55 -15.06 -2.61
CA LEU A 170 27.61 -15.87 -3.42
C LEU A 170 26.82 -16.91 -2.59
N SER A 171 27.43 -17.54 -1.59
CA SER A 171 26.75 -18.58 -0.81
C SER A 171 25.49 -18.05 -0.10
N HIS A 172 25.57 -16.82 0.44
CA HIS A 172 24.40 -16.17 1.04
C HIS A 172 23.39 -15.71 -0.02
N ALA A 173 23.85 -15.31 -1.21
CA ALA A 173 22.98 -15.03 -2.34
C ALA A 173 22.10 -16.24 -2.71
N MET A 174 22.72 -17.42 -2.75
CA MET A 174 22.03 -18.67 -3.06
C MET A 174 21.02 -19.05 -1.97
N GLU A 175 21.26 -18.70 -0.70
CA GLU A 175 20.29 -18.87 0.39
C GLU A 175 19.07 -17.94 0.25
N THR A 176 19.22 -16.79 -0.42
CA THR A 176 18.12 -15.83 -0.64
C THR A 176 17.23 -16.16 -1.85
N ILE A 177 17.66 -17.07 -2.73
CA ILE A 177 16.83 -17.51 -3.85
C ILE A 177 15.69 -18.37 -3.33
N GLU A 178 14.47 -18.05 -3.75
CA GLU A 178 13.28 -18.83 -3.43
C GLU A 178 13.42 -20.29 -3.89
N ALA A 179 12.89 -21.22 -3.09
CA ALA A 179 12.82 -22.62 -3.47
C ALA A 179 11.94 -22.79 -4.73
N ARG A 180 12.33 -23.71 -5.60
CA ARG A 180 11.55 -24.08 -6.79
C ARG A 180 10.16 -24.64 -6.37
N PRO A 181 9.10 -24.46 -7.19
CA PRO A 181 9.13 -23.89 -8.54
C PRO A 181 9.22 -22.36 -8.55
N TRP A 182 10.08 -21.83 -9.43
CA TRP A 182 10.11 -20.39 -9.72
C TRP A 182 8.92 -19.95 -10.58
N PHE A 183 8.73 -18.63 -10.73
CA PHE A 183 7.62 -18.05 -11.48
C PHE A 183 7.44 -18.65 -12.89
N ILE A 184 8.54 -18.83 -13.62
CA ILE A 184 8.63 -19.68 -14.80
C ILE A 184 9.83 -20.60 -14.56
N ASP A 185 9.59 -21.91 -14.48
CA ASP A 185 10.58 -22.88 -14.05
C ASP A 185 10.65 -24.08 -14.98
N ASP A 186 11.49 -23.94 -16.02
CA ASP A 186 11.78 -24.98 -16.99
C ASP A 186 13.14 -25.66 -16.73
N VAL A 187 13.68 -25.55 -15.52
CA VAL A 187 15.00 -26.12 -15.19
C VAL A 187 15.00 -27.63 -15.41
N ASP A 188 13.97 -28.35 -14.95
CA ASP A 188 13.89 -29.80 -15.14
C ASP A 188 13.73 -30.19 -16.61
N VAL A 189 13.00 -29.37 -17.38
CA VAL A 189 12.85 -29.56 -18.84
C VAL A 189 14.21 -29.42 -19.52
N PHE A 190 14.97 -28.39 -19.16
CA PHE A 190 16.31 -28.17 -19.69
C PHE A 190 17.28 -29.28 -19.30
N ILE A 191 17.27 -29.74 -18.04
CA ILE A 191 18.12 -30.86 -17.58
C ILE A 191 17.76 -32.15 -18.30
N GLN A 192 16.48 -32.46 -18.47
CA GLN A 192 16.03 -33.61 -19.27
C GLN A 192 16.51 -33.49 -20.71
N ARG A 193 16.55 -32.27 -21.25
CA ARG A 193 17.05 -32.05 -22.60
C ARG A 193 18.56 -32.26 -22.71
N LEU A 194 19.33 -31.75 -21.75
CA LEU A 194 20.76 -32.06 -21.61
C LEU A 194 21.03 -33.55 -21.40
N TYR A 195 20.13 -34.28 -20.74
CA TYR A 195 20.29 -35.73 -20.56
C TYR A 195 20.10 -36.49 -21.89
N SER A 196 19.11 -36.10 -22.68
CA SER A 196 18.72 -36.78 -23.93
C SER A 196 19.47 -36.31 -25.18
N HIS A 197 20.07 -35.13 -25.13
CA HIS A 197 20.71 -34.48 -26.27
C HIS A 197 22.01 -33.80 -25.84
N ASN A 198 23.03 -33.87 -26.70
CA ASN A 198 24.27 -33.12 -26.51
C ASN A 198 24.32 -31.98 -27.53
N PHE A 199 24.35 -30.75 -27.04
CA PHE A 199 24.45 -29.56 -27.88
C PHE A 199 25.83 -29.48 -28.53
N ASN A 200 25.88 -29.19 -29.83
CA ASN A 200 27.13 -29.07 -30.56
C ASN A 200 27.74 -27.67 -30.37
N SER A 201 26.90 -26.63 -30.36
CA SER A 201 27.37 -25.24 -30.24
C SER A 201 26.33 -24.34 -29.57
N ALA A 202 26.73 -23.68 -28.49
CA ALA A 202 25.89 -22.76 -27.73
C ALA A 202 26.41 -21.31 -27.85
N VAL A 203 25.50 -20.36 -28.05
CA VAL A 203 25.80 -18.92 -27.95
C VAL A 203 25.15 -18.34 -26.71
N ILE A 204 25.93 -17.62 -25.91
CA ILE A 204 25.48 -17.04 -24.63
C ILE A 204 25.71 -15.54 -24.67
N PHE A 205 24.63 -14.77 -24.52
CA PHE A 205 24.69 -13.33 -24.37
C PHE A 205 24.72 -12.97 -22.89
N VAL A 206 25.86 -12.47 -22.43
CA VAL A 206 26.16 -12.23 -21.01
C VAL A 206 25.82 -10.80 -20.60
N ASP A 207 25.23 -10.62 -19.42
CA ASP A 207 24.78 -9.34 -18.87
C ASP A 207 25.89 -8.69 -18.06
N ASN A 208 25.97 -8.93 -16.75
CA ASN A 208 26.74 -8.10 -15.83
C ASN A 208 28.14 -8.66 -15.50
N ALA A 209 29.07 -7.76 -15.21
CA ALA A 209 30.39 -8.10 -14.68
C ALA A 209 30.31 -8.59 -13.22
N GLY A 210 31.45 -8.92 -12.63
CA GLY A 210 31.51 -9.35 -11.23
C GLY A 210 31.01 -10.78 -11.01
N MET A 211 30.25 -10.97 -9.92
CA MET A 211 29.80 -12.28 -9.45
C MET A 211 28.90 -12.99 -10.48
N ASP A 212 28.10 -12.22 -11.21
CA ASP A 212 27.15 -12.71 -12.22
C ASP A 212 27.85 -13.51 -13.32
N PHE A 213 28.78 -12.85 -14.01
CA PHE A 213 29.56 -13.52 -15.03
C PHE A 213 30.56 -14.55 -14.45
N ILE A 214 31.35 -14.17 -13.43
CA ILE A 214 32.51 -14.96 -13.01
C ILE A 214 32.10 -16.19 -12.20
N LEU A 215 31.11 -16.09 -11.31
CA LEU A 215 30.68 -17.21 -10.47
C LEU A 215 29.34 -17.83 -10.88
N GLY A 216 28.56 -17.15 -11.73
CA GLY A 216 27.33 -17.70 -12.32
C GLY A 216 27.61 -18.30 -13.70
N ILE A 217 27.91 -17.46 -14.69
CA ILE A 217 28.05 -17.88 -16.10
C ILE A 217 29.26 -18.79 -16.35
N LEU A 218 30.45 -18.45 -15.84
CA LEU A 218 31.66 -19.25 -16.15
C LEU A 218 31.60 -20.70 -15.65
N PRO A 219 31.10 -21.01 -14.43
CA PRO A 219 30.88 -22.40 -14.02
C PRO A 219 29.85 -23.13 -14.89
N PHE A 220 28.78 -22.45 -15.29
CA PHE A 220 27.77 -23.01 -16.20
C PHE A 220 28.37 -23.34 -17.59
N VAL A 221 29.15 -22.40 -18.16
CA VAL A 221 29.90 -22.56 -19.41
C VAL A 221 30.88 -23.72 -19.31
N ARG A 222 31.61 -23.81 -18.20
CA ARG A 222 32.57 -24.88 -17.96
C ARG A 222 31.90 -26.25 -18.08
N GLU A 223 30.71 -26.43 -17.51
CA GLU A 223 29.99 -27.71 -17.59
C GLU A 223 29.41 -28.00 -18.98
N LEU A 224 29.06 -26.98 -19.78
CA LEU A 224 28.76 -27.21 -21.21
C LEU A 224 30.00 -27.69 -21.98
N LEU A 225 31.17 -27.13 -21.68
CA LEU A 225 32.44 -27.48 -22.31
C LEU A 225 32.90 -28.91 -21.97
N THR A 226 32.71 -29.38 -20.72
CA THR A 226 33.03 -30.77 -20.32
C THR A 226 32.23 -31.80 -21.09
N ARG A 227 31.04 -31.41 -21.58
CA ARG A 227 30.18 -32.23 -22.42
C ARG A 227 30.52 -32.18 -23.90
N GLY A 228 31.52 -31.40 -24.30
CA GLY A 228 31.95 -31.27 -25.70
C GLY A 228 31.24 -30.17 -26.50
N THR A 229 30.38 -29.37 -25.86
CA THR A 229 29.71 -28.23 -26.52
C THR A 229 30.75 -27.17 -26.88
N ARG A 230 30.72 -26.61 -28.10
CA ARG A 230 31.43 -25.37 -28.43
C ARG A 230 30.66 -24.18 -27.86
N VAL A 231 31.28 -23.27 -27.13
CA VAL A 231 30.59 -22.13 -26.50
C VAL A 231 31.10 -20.81 -27.06
N ILE A 232 30.18 -19.95 -27.49
CA ILE A 232 30.43 -18.58 -27.94
C ILE A 232 29.87 -17.64 -26.88
N LEU A 233 30.76 -16.99 -26.13
CA LEU A 233 30.39 -15.94 -25.18
C LEU A 233 30.35 -14.60 -25.90
N SER A 234 29.21 -13.91 -25.83
CA SER A 234 29.00 -12.64 -26.51
C SER A 234 28.66 -11.52 -25.53
N ALA A 235 29.42 -10.43 -25.60
CA ALA A 235 29.35 -9.29 -24.67
C ALA A 235 29.26 -7.95 -25.42
N ASN A 236 28.93 -6.87 -24.70
CA ASN A 236 28.70 -5.57 -25.31
C ASN A 236 29.95 -4.99 -25.98
N SER A 237 29.75 -4.32 -27.13
CA SER A 237 30.82 -3.58 -27.81
C SER A 237 31.19 -2.30 -27.06
N TYR A 238 30.23 -1.69 -26.36
CA TYR A 238 30.40 -0.44 -25.63
C TYR A 238 29.98 -0.58 -24.16
N PRO A 239 30.59 0.21 -23.26
CA PRO A 239 30.16 0.28 -21.86
C PRO A 239 28.70 0.71 -21.73
N SER A 240 27.97 0.03 -20.85
CA SER A 240 26.59 0.32 -20.49
C SER A 240 26.34 -0.26 -19.12
N LEU A 241 25.91 0.55 -18.14
CA LEU A 241 25.72 0.08 -16.75
C LEU A 241 26.91 -0.78 -16.27
N ASN A 242 26.65 -1.84 -15.51
CA ASN A 242 27.66 -2.82 -15.11
C ASN A 242 27.79 -4.00 -16.11
N ASP A 243 27.28 -3.88 -17.34
CA ASP A 243 27.39 -4.93 -18.35
C ASP A 243 28.85 -5.23 -18.69
N VAL A 244 29.14 -6.49 -18.98
CA VAL A 244 30.44 -6.94 -19.49
C VAL A 244 30.64 -6.40 -20.90
N THR A 245 31.78 -5.74 -21.13
CA THR A 245 32.24 -5.43 -22.49
C THR A 245 33.10 -6.56 -23.06
N TYR A 246 33.20 -6.67 -24.39
CA TYR A 246 34.04 -7.67 -25.06
C TYR A 246 35.51 -7.67 -24.59
N LYS A 247 36.07 -6.50 -24.29
CA LYS A 247 37.44 -6.38 -23.76
C LYS A 247 37.56 -6.98 -22.37
N GLU A 248 36.57 -6.72 -21.52
CA GLU A 248 36.50 -7.24 -20.15
C GLU A 248 36.25 -8.74 -20.15
N LEU A 249 35.33 -9.23 -21.00
CA LEU A 249 35.04 -10.65 -21.20
C LEU A 249 36.34 -11.44 -21.46
N ASN A 250 37.15 -10.97 -22.41
CA ASN A 250 38.45 -11.59 -22.72
C ASN A 250 39.40 -11.62 -21.53
N ARG A 251 39.46 -10.53 -20.76
CA ARG A 251 40.29 -10.43 -19.55
C ARG A 251 39.82 -11.43 -18.49
N TYR A 252 38.52 -11.49 -18.23
CA TYR A 252 37.93 -12.38 -17.24
C TYR A 252 38.12 -13.85 -17.60
N CYS A 253 37.84 -14.25 -18.85
CA CYS A 253 38.07 -15.62 -19.32
C CYS A 253 39.54 -16.04 -19.18
N ARG A 254 40.50 -15.17 -19.54
CA ARG A 254 41.93 -15.45 -19.36
C ARG A 254 42.33 -15.58 -17.90
N SER A 255 41.80 -14.74 -17.01
CA SER A 255 42.07 -14.82 -15.58
C SER A 255 41.47 -16.08 -14.95
N ALA A 256 40.25 -16.44 -15.29
CA ALA A 256 39.60 -17.68 -14.85
C ALA A 256 40.31 -18.94 -15.37
N ALA A 257 40.81 -18.91 -16.60
CA ALA A 257 41.59 -20.01 -17.19
C ALA A 257 42.92 -20.28 -16.45
N LYS A 258 43.47 -19.31 -15.71
CA LYS A 258 44.63 -19.56 -14.83
C LYS A 258 44.28 -20.48 -13.66
N GLN A 259 43.01 -20.52 -13.27
CA GLN A 259 42.49 -21.29 -12.13
C GLN A 259 41.73 -22.55 -12.55
N CYS A 260 41.41 -22.73 -13.85
CA CYS A 260 40.62 -23.85 -14.36
C CYS A 260 41.19 -24.42 -15.68
N ASN A 261 41.69 -25.66 -15.64
CA ASN A 261 42.27 -26.33 -16.81
C ASN A 261 41.27 -26.57 -17.94
N ILE A 262 39.99 -26.77 -17.62
CA ILE A 262 38.93 -27.00 -18.62
C ILE A 262 38.75 -25.75 -19.49
N LEU A 263 38.60 -24.58 -18.85
CA LEU A 263 38.51 -23.30 -19.55
C LEU A 263 39.79 -22.99 -20.33
N LYS A 264 40.97 -23.28 -19.75
CA LYS A 264 42.25 -23.08 -20.43
C LYS A 264 42.36 -23.91 -21.71
N ASN A 265 41.99 -25.19 -21.65
CA ASN A 265 42.03 -26.07 -22.81
C ASN A 265 41.00 -25.67 -23.86
N ALA A 266 39.78 -25.31 -23.43
CA ALA A 266 38.72 -24.85 -24.31
C ALA A 266 39.06 -23.56 -25.07
N ILE A 267 39.79 -22.63 -24.44
CA ILE A 267 40.25 -21.42 -25.13
C ILE A 267 41.35 -21.78 -26.15
N ASN A 268 42.28 -22.65 -25.79
CA ASN A 268 43.42 -23.00 -26.65
C ASN A 268 43.01 -23.81 -27.89
N ASN A 269 42.01 -24.68 -27.78
CA ASN A 269 41.53 -25.52 -28.87
C ASN A 269 40.37 -24.87 -29.68
N GLY A 270 39.97 -23.64 -29.32
CA GLY A 270 38.87 -22.92 -30.00
C GLY A 270 37.47 -23.42 -29.66
N GLN A 271 37.31 -24.23 -28.61
CA GLN A 271 36.01 -24.68 -28.11
C GLN A 271 35.27 -23.58 -27.32
N LEU A 272 35.99 -22.66 -26.67
CA LEU A 272 35.44 -21.45 -26.05
C LEU A 272 35.89 -20.20 -26.82
N LEU A 273 34.93 -19.51 -27.43
CA LEU A 273 35.14 -18.29 -28.21
C LEU A 273 34.49 -17.10 -27.50
N THR A 274 35.07 -15.92 -27.70
CA THR A 274 34.55 -14.64 -27.18
C THR A 274 34.35 -13.69 -28.35
N LEU A 275 33.19 -13.01 -28.41
CA LEU A 275 32.87 -12.05 -29.48
C LEU A 275 32.11 -10.84 -28.93
N GLU A 276 32.19 -9.73 -29.64
CA GLU A 276 31.35 -8.57 -29.38
C GLU A 276 30.00 -8.68 -30.09
N ASN A 277 28.94 -8.08 -29.53
CA ASN A 277 27.56 -8.18 -30.03
C ASN A 277 27.02 -6.88 -30.66
N GLY A 278 27.84 -5.81 -30.76
CA GLY A 278 27.44 -4.53 -31.35
C GLY A 278 26.57 -3.63 -30.46
N GLN A 279 26.15 -4.10 -29.27
CA GLN A 279 25.21 -3.37 -28.43
C GLN A 279 25.87 -2.16 -27.74
N LYS A 280 25.08 -1.08 -27.63
CA LYS A 280 25.45 0.19 -27.00
C LYS A 280 24.69 0.46 -25.70
N GLY A 281 23.70 -0.35 -25.37
CA GLY A 281 22.92 -0.26 -24.15
C GLY A 281 22.82 -1.63 -23.50
N PRO A 282 22.09 -1.75 -22.39
CA PRO A 282 22.00 -2.98 -21.61
C PRO A 282 21.01 -4.00 -22.20
N CYS A 283 20.26 -3.60 -23.23
CA CYS A 283 19.29 -4.45 -23.89
C CYS A 283 19.85 -5.02 -25.20
N LEU A 284 19.40 -6.23 -25.56
CA LEU A 284 19.88 -6.95 -26.73
C LEU A 284 18.90 -6.81 -27.91
N ASP A 285 19.32 -6.10 -28.96
CA ASP A 285 18.63 -6.07 -30.25
C ASP A 285 19.28 -7.03 -31.26
N LEU A 286 18.58 -8.11 -31.58
CA LEU A 286 19.02 -9.14 -32.51
C LEU A 286 18.91 -8.74 -34.00
N LYS A 287 18.46 -7.51 -34.33
CA LYS A 287 18.51 -7.01 -35.71
C LYS A 287 19.90 -6.54 -36.14
N ASN A 288 20.73 -6.16 -35.18
CA ASN A 288 21.94 -5.39 -35.42
C ASN A 288 23.18 -6.07 -34.81
N LEU A 289 23.44 -7.32 -35.18
CA LEU A 289 24.60 -8.06 -34.71
C LEU A 289 25.78 -7.97 -35.70
N PRO A 290 27.05 -8.01 -35.23
CA PRO A 290 28.22 -8.07 -36.09
C PRO A 290 28.19 -9.31 -37.00
N SER A 291 28.62 -9.15 -38.25
CA SER A 291 28.60 -10.26 -39.23
C SER A 291 29.36 -11.50 -38.75
N GLU A 292 30.52 -11.33 -38.13
CA GLU A 292 31.34 -12.44 -37.61
C GLU A 292 30.59 -13.25 -36.53
N LEU A 293 29.87 -12.58 -35.64
CA LEU A 293 29.03 -13.24 -34.64
C LEU A 293 27.89 -14.02 -35.33
N CYS A 294 27.22 -13.43 -36.33
CA CYS A 294 26.17 -14.14 -37.07
C CYS A 294 26.69 -15.38 -37.80
N ASP A 295 27.89 -15.35 -38.39
CA ASP A 295 28.45 -16.51 -39.09
C ASP A 295 28.65 -17.69 -38.13
N LEU A 296 29.16 -17.43 -36.92
CA LEU A 296 29.35 -18.47 -35.91
C LEU A 296 28.03 -18.90 -35.24
N MET A 297 27.08 -17.98 -35.09
CA MET A 297 25.74 -18.31 -34.58
C MET A 297 24.95 -19.21 -35.52
N ALA A 298 25.16 -19.14 -36.83
CA ALA A 298 24.43 -19.95 -37.81
C ALA A 298 24.65 -21.47 -37.62
N GLU A 299 25.74 -21.86 -36.97
CA GLU A 299 26.08 -23.25 -36.63
C GLU A 299 25.66 -23.65 -35.20
N SER A 300 25.03 -22.75 -34.43
CA SER A 300 24.65 -22.99 -33.04
C SER A 300 23.29 -23.64 -32.92
N ASP A 301 23.15 -24.58 -32.00
CA ASP A 301 21.92 -25.32 -31.70
C ASP A 301 21.34 -25.00 -30.31
N LEU A 302 21.98 -24.09 -29.56
CA LEU A 302 21.48 -23.52 -28.31
C LEU A 302 21.76 -22.01 -28.23
N ILE A 303 20.77 -21.21 -27.87
CA ILE A 303 20.93 -19.79 -27.51
C ILE A 303 20.56 -19.55 -26.06
N ILE A 304 21.43 -18.88 -25.31
CA ILE A 304 21.19 -18.51 -23.92
C ILE A 304 21.21 -16.99 -23.81
N LEU A 305 20.10 -16.45 -23.32
CA LEU A 305 19.96 -15.04 -22.99
C LEU A 305 19.97 -14.93 -21.46
N GLU A 306 20.93 -14.18 -20.95
CA GLU A 306 21.08 -13.95 -19.52
C GLU A 306 20.77 -12.48 -19.20
N GLY A 307 20.07 -12.27 -18.08
CA GLY A 307 19.83 -10.94 -17.55
C GLY A 307 18.49 -10.30 -17.94
N MET A 308 18.08 -9.33 -17.14
CA MET A 308 16.79 -8.62 -17.30
C MET A 308 16.76 -7.82 -18.60
N GLY A 309 17.85 -7.14 -18.95
CA GLY A 309 17.94 -6.30 -20.14
C GLY A 309 17.75 -7.11 -21.41
N ARG A 310 18.42 -8.25 -21.50
CA ARG A 310 18.54 -9.10 -22.70
C ARG A 310 17.42 -10.12 -22.86
N SER A 311 16.81 -10.56 -21.74
CA SER A 311 15.82 -11.64 -21.73
C SER A 311 14.40 -11.20 -21.38
N ILE A 312 14.23 -10.18 -20.53
CA ILE A 312 12.91 -9.76 -20.04
C ILE A 312 12.47 -8.47 -20.72
N HIS A 313 13.24 -7.38 -20.57
CA HIS A 313 12.94 -6.11 -21.23
C HIS A 313 13.01 -6.24 -22.75
N THR A 314 13.92 -7.10 -23.22
CA THR A 314 13.97 -7.53 -24.60
C THR A 314 13.93 -9.05 -24.70
N ASN A 315 13.38 -9.57 -25.81
CA ASN A 315 13.44 -10.98 -26.21
C ASN A 315 12.66 -12.02 -25.39
N LEU A 316 11.84 -11.62 -24.41
CA LEU A 316 11.02 -12.56 -23.62
C LEU A 316 10.13 -13.44 -24.51
N ASN A 317 9.47 -12.81 -25.48
CA ASN A 317 8.53 -13.48 -26.40
C ASN A 317 9.18 -13.87 -27.75
N THR A 318 10.50 -13.78 -27.88
CA THR A 318 11.19 -14.08 -29.15
C THR A 318 11.15 -15.58 -29.44
N GLU A 319 10.81 -15.96 -30.67
CA GLU A 319 10.93 -17.36 -31.10
C GLU A 319 12.23 -17.60 -31.87
N PHE A 320 12.92 -18.68 -31.51
CA PHE A 320 14.15 -19.13 -32.16
C PHE A 320 13.93 -20.43 -32.94
N THR A 321 14.78 -20.68 -33.93
CA THR A 321 14.81 -21.94 -34.70
C THR A 321 15.51 -23.08 -33.95
N VAL A 322 16.13 -22.76 -32.82
CA VAL A 322 16.94 -23.66 -31.98
C VAL A 322 16.45 -23.60 -30.53
N ASP A 323 16.95 -24.50 -29.68
CA ASP A 323 16.63 -24.48 -28.26
C ASP A 323 17.11 -23.15 -27.66
N SER A 324 16.27 -22.54 -26.81
CA SER A 324 16.56 -21.24 -26.21
C SER A 324 16.33 -21.27 -24.71
N LEU A 325 17.29 -20.76 -23.95
CA LEU A 325 17.18 -20.59 -22.50
C LEU A 325 17.22 -19.09 -22.15
N ARG A 326 16.28 -18.65 -21.33
CA ARG A 326 16.22 -17.29 -20.78
C ARG A 326 16.38 -17.39 -19.28
N MET A 327 17.34 -16.66 -18.72
CA MET A 327 17.63 -16.72 -17.29
C MET A 327 17.73 -15.31 -16.74
N ALA A 328 16.82 -14.94 -15.85
CA ALA A 328 16.78 -13.61 -15.26
C ALA A 328 15.99 -13.63 -13.94
N VAL A 329 16.28 -12.67 -13.06
CA VAL A 329 15.54 -12.44 -11.82
C VAL A 329 14.67 -11.19 -11.95
N LEU A 330 13.35 -11.35 -11.75
CA LEU A 330 12.40 -10.24 -11.78
C LEU A 330 12.55 -9.37 -10.52
N LYS A 331 13.28 -8.26 -10.65
CA LYS A 331 13.52 -7.30 -9.55
C LYS A 331 12.44 -6.22 -9.42
N ASN A 332 11.59 -6.08 -10.43
CA ASN A 332 10.62 -4.99 -10.53
C ASN A 332 9.20 -5.50 -10.26
N GLU A 333 8.61 -5.04 -9.15
CA GLU A 333 7.27 -5.47 -8.69
C GLU A 333 6.17 -5.20 -9.73
N TRP A 334 6.21 -4.04 -10.39
CA TRP A 334 5.21 -3.68 -11.40
C TRP A 334 5.31 -4.60 -12.62
N LEU A 335 6.52 -4.85 -13.11
CA LEU A 335 6.77 -5.75 -14.23
C LEU A 335 6.39 -7.18 -13.89
N ALA A 336 6.76 -7.67 -12.70
CA ALA A 336 6.39 -9.00 -12.22
C ALA A 336 4.87 -9.19 -12.18
N LYS A 337 4.13 -8.22 -11.62
CA LYS A 337 2.66 -8.22 -11.64
C LYS A 337 2.10 -8.17 -13.07
N SER A 338 2.70 -7.37 -13.95
CA SER A 338 2.27 -7.28 -15.35
C SER A 338 2.47 -8.58 -16.14
N LEU A 339 3.44 -9.41 -15.72
CA LEU A 339 3.69 -10.74 -16.28
C LEU A 339 2.82 -11.83 -15.64
N GLY A 340 2.10 -11.54 -14.54
CA GLY A 340 1.21 -12.48 -13.87
C GLY A 340 1.71 -13.03 -12.53
N ALA A 341 2.83 -12.52 -11.98
CA ALA A 341 3.32 -12.95 -10.68
C ALA A 341 2.43 -12.43 -9.54
N HIS A 342 2.09 -13.30 -8.58
CA HIS A 342 1.28 -12.96 -7.41
C HIS A 342 2.18 -12.80 -6.18
N GLN A 343 2.41 -11.56 -5.75
CA GLN A 343 3.10 -11.30 -4.48
C GLN A 343 2.18 -11.65 -3.31
N PHE A 344 2.67 -12.48 -2.39
CA PHE A 344 2.04 -12.71 -1.10
C PHE A 344 2.78 -11.91 -0.02
N SER A 345 2.07 -11.01 0.66
CA SER A 345 2.58 -10.27 1.81
C SER A 345 1.54 -10.25 2.92
N LEU A 346 2.00 -10.46 4.15
CA LEU A 346 1.18 -10.44 5.35
C LEU A 346 1.91 -9.69 6.45
N LEU A 347 1.32 -8.59 6.92
CA LEU A 347 1.77 -7.97 8.16
C LEU A 347 1.43 -8.89 9.32
N ILE A 348 2.42 -9.24 10.14
CA ILE A 348 2.21 -10.17 11.25
C ILE A 348 1.14 -9.66 12.23
N GLN A 349 1.01 -8.34 12.41
CA GLN A 349 -0.06 -7.72 13.21
C GLN A 349 -1.48 -8.03 12.70
N ALA A 350 -1.62 -8.39 11.41
CA ALA A 350 -2.90 -8.82 10.84
C ALA A 350 -3.33 -10.20 11.34
N ILE A 351 -2.43 -11.01 11.91
CA ILE A 351 -2.75 -12.33 12.44
C ILE A 351 -3.49 -12.16 13.77
N ASP A 352 -4.68 -12.73 13.86
CA ASP A 352 -5.52 -12.71 15.07
C ASP A 352 -5.39 -14.00 15.87
N SER A 353 -5.23 -15.14 15.17
CA SER A 353 -5.09 -16.45 15.78
C SER A 353 -4.25 -17.38 14.89
N ILE A 354 -3.53 -18.30 15.54
CA ILE A 354 -2.64 -19.27 14.91
C ILE A 354 -3.07 -20.66 15.37
N GLU A 355 -3.35 -21.56 14.44
CA GLU A 355 -3.65 -22.96 14.73
C GLU A 355 -2.57 -23.87 14.17
N LYS A 356 -2.14 -24.84 14.97
CA LYS A 356 -1.19 -25.89 14.57
C LYS A 356 -1.91 -27.21 14.31
N LYS A 357 -1.62 -27.84 13.18
CA LYS A 357 -2.10 -29.19 12.84
C LYS A 357 -0.89 -30.04 12.46
N GLN A 358 -0.51 -30.97 13.34
CA GLN A 358 0.55 -31.95 13.07
C GLN A 358 -0.06 -33.35 12.96
N PRO A 359 0.41 -34.21 12.04
CA PRO A 359 -0.02 -35.60 11.98
C PRO A 359 0.38 -36.33 13.28
N PRO A 360 -0.51 -37.14 13.89
CA PRO A 360 -0.16 -37.91 15.06
C PRO A 360 0.93 -38.96 14.72
N GLY A 361 2.03 -38.96 15.46
CA GLY A 361 3.09 -39.98 15.39
C GLY A 361 4.31 -39.67 14.52
N SER A 362 4.38 -38.51 13.87
CA SER A 362 5.51 -38.15 13.00
C SER A 362 6.42 -37.08 13.62
N SER A 363 7.37 -37.49 14.46
CA SER A 363 8.40 -36.59 15.00
C SER A 363 9.36 -36.04 13.92
N GLN A 364 9.37 -36.66 12.72
CA GLN A 364 10.25 -36.29 11.60
C GLN A 364 9.57 -35.48 10.49
N ASN A 365 8.23 -35.48 10.42
CA ASN A 365 7.52 -34.73 9.39
C ASN A 365 7.04 -33.39 9.96
N GLY A 366 6.97 -32.36 9.12
CA GLY A 366 6.44 -31.05 9.50
C GLY A 366 4.92 -31.06 9.70
N GLY A 367 4.27 -29.95 9.42
CA GLY A 367 2.86 -29.80 9.68
C GLY A 367 2.25 -28.56 9.04
N THR A 368 0.97 -28.36 9.32
CA THR A 368 0.19 -27.27 8.78
C THR A 368 0.01 -26.18 9.84
N ILE A 369 0.34 -24.94 9.49
CA ILE A 369 0.03 -23.74 10.28
C ILE A 369 -1.14 -23.02 9.60
N VAL A 370 -2.22 -22.79 10.34
CA VAL A 370 -3.35 -21.99 9.86
C VAL A 370 -3.30 -20.62 10.53
N LEU A 371 -3.13 -19.57 9.72
CA LEU A 371 -3.16 -18.18 10.17
C LEU A 371 -4.54 -17.59 9.91
N LYS A 372 -5.25 -17.22 10.97
CA LYS A 372 -6.54 -16.55 10.91
C LYS A 372 -6.34 -15.07 11.15
N CYS A 373 -6.68 -14.25 10.16
CA CYS A 373 -6.33 -12.83 10.14
C CYS A 373 -7.51 -11.94 10.55
N LYS A 374 -7.22 -10.78 11.14
CA LYS A 374 -8.19 -9.75 11.54
C LYS A 374 -9.01 -9.20 10.36
N ASP A 375 -8.49 -9.40 9.15
CA ASP A 375 -9.08 -9.01 7.88
C ASP A 375 -9.97 -10.11 7.26
N PHE A 376 -10.22 -11.16 8.05
CA PHE A 376 -11.03 -12.35 7.79
C PHE A 376 -10.37 -13.45 6.95
N ARG A 377 -9.18 -13.25 6.39
CA ARG A 377 -8.47 -14.32 5.65
C ARG A 377 -8.10 -15.47 6.58
N GLN A 378 -8.17 -16.68 6.03
CA GLN A 378 -7.58 -17.87 6.62
C GLN A 378 -6.54 -18.41 5.65
N LEU A 379 -5.30 -18.49 6.10
CA LEU A 379 -4.14 -18.87 5.29
C LEU A 379 -3.59 -20.18 5.83
N GLN A 380 -3.34 -21.13 4.94
CA GLN A 380 -2.77 -22.41 5.30
C GLN A 380 -1.33 -22.48 4.77
N LEU A 381 -0.38 -22.73 5.68
CA LEU A 381 1.03 -22.94 5.36
C LEU A 381 1.37 -24.40 5.68
N ASP A 382 1.70 -25.17 4.66
CA ASP A 382 2.15 -26.55 4.82
C ASP A 382 3.68 -26.57 4.83
N ILE A 383 4.25 -26.88 5.99
CA ILE A 383 5.71 -26.84 6.19
C ILE A 383 6.23 -28.28 6.21
N PRO A 384 7.17 -28.65 5.31
CA PRO A 384 7.57 -30.04 5.14
C PRO A 384 8.35 -30.63 6.32
N THR A 385 9.21 -29.84 6.97
CA THR A 385 10.12 -30.33 8.02
C THR A 385 9.65 -29.93 9.41
N SER A 386 9.89 -30.79 10.41
CA SER A 386 9.54 -30.51 11.81
C SER A 386 10.32 -29.32 12.38
N TYR A 387 11.59 -29.17 11.96
CA TYR A 387 12.46 -28.07 12.36
C TYR A 387 11.95 -26.72 11.87
N ASP A 388 11.68 -26.59 10.57
CA ASP A 388 11.16 -25.35 9.99
C ASP A 388 9.77 -25.03 10.52
N PHE A 389 8.93 -26.06 10.69
CA PHE A 389 7.59 -25.89 11.25
C PHE A 389 7.65 -25.24 12.63
N HIS A 390 8.51 -25.74 13.51
CA HIS A 390 8.68 -25.17 14.85
C HIS A 390 9.23 -23.75 14.80
N ASN A 391 10.27 -23.51 13.99
CA ASN A 391 10.89 -22.20 13.87
C ASN A 391 9.94 -21.14 13.32
N VAL A 392 9.20 -21.46 12.26
CA VAL A 392 8.21 -20.57 11.65
C VAL A 392 7.08 -20.31 12.63
N TYR A 393 6.50 -21.36 13.24
CA TYR A 393 5.44 -21.21 14.23
C TYR A 393 5.86 -20.31 15.39
N THR A 394 6.98 -20.60 16.04
CA THR A 394 7.45 -19.84 17.20
C THR A 394 7.82 -18.41 16.83
N SER A 395 8.38 -18.17 15.64
CA SER A 395 8.66 -16.82 15.15
C SER A 395 7.38 -16.00 14.96
N ILE A 396 6.38 -16.57 14.28
CA ILE A 396 5.09 -15.90 14.05
C ILE A 396 4.35 -15.68 15.36
N GLU A 397 4.34 -16.67 16.27
CA GLU A 397 3.69 -16.56 17.59
C GLU A 397 4.31 -15.42 18.42
N ARG A 398 5.64 -15.29 18.44
CA ARG A 398 6.32 -14.19 19.16
C ARG A 398 6.03 -12.84 18.54
N LEU A 399 6.10 -12.72 17.20
CA LEU A 399 5.93 -11.45 16.50
C LEU A 399 4.47 -10.98 16.44
N SER A 400 3.49 -11.89 16.57
CA SER A 400 2.07 -11.54 16.64
C SER A 400 1.60 -11.10 18.03
N ASN A 401 2.37 -11.41 19.09
CA ASN A 401 2.05 -11.09 20.48
C ASN A 401 3.05 -10.10 21.10
N LEU A 402 3.48 -9.08 20.35
CA LEU A 402 4.35 -8.03 20.88
C LEU A 402 3.63 -7.21 21.96
N ASP A 403 4.26 -7.11 23.14
CA ASP A 403 3.71 -6.35 24.28
C ASP A 403 3.84 -4.84 24.12
N ARG A 404 4.87 -4.39 23.39
CA ARG A 404 5.21 -2.97 23.20
C ARG A 404 4.81 -2.48 21.81
N ALA A 405 4.02 -1.42 21.76
CA ALA A 405 3.56 -0.83 20.50
C ALA A 405 4.73 -0.26 19.68
N GLU A 406 5.79 0.22 20.32
CA GLU A 406 6.98 0.79 19.66
C GLU A 406 7.81 -0.23 18.89
N LEU A 407 7.57 -1.54 19.12
CA LEU A 407 8.19 -2.64 18.37
C LEU A 407 7.37 -3.04 17.15
N SER A 408 6.23 -2.39 16.89
CA SER A 408 5.39 -2.68 15.73
C SER A 408 5.96 -2.08 14.44
N TYR A 409 5.60 -2.69 13.30
CA TYR A 409 6.11 -2.34 11.98
C TYR A 409 6.03 -0.83 11.62
N PRO A 410 4.98 -0.07 11.99
CA PRO A 410 4.91 1.37 11.71
C PRO A 410 6.11 2.22 12.14
N PHE A 411 6.86 1.81 13.17
CA PHE A 411 8.08 2.52 13.62
C PHE A 411 9.29 2.25 12.71
N PHE A 412 9.27 1.12 12.01
CA PHE A 412 10.30 0.68 11.06
C PHE A 412 9.93 0.98 9.60
N TYR A 413 8.65 1.26 9.33
CA TYR A 413 8.18 1.59 7.99
C TYR A 413 8.84 2.88 7.49
N ARG A 414 9.37 2.82 6.27
CA ARG A 414 9.95 3.97 5.56
C ARG A 414 9.26 4.09 4.19
N PRO A 415 8.47 5.14 3.96
CA PRO A 415 7.76 5.30 2.70
C PRO A 415 8.77 5.52 1.56
N MET A 416 8.68 4.72 0.49
CA MET A 416 9.49 4.89 -0.73
C MET A 416 8.89 5.91 -1.71
N TYR A 417 8.07 6.83 -1.20
CA TYR A 417 7.39 7.87 -1.97
C TYR A 417 7.49 9.21 -1.24
N PRO A 418 7.47 10.34 -1.97
CA PRO A 418 7.49 11.66 -1.34
C PRO A 418 6.21 11.89 -0.54
N LEU A 419 6.34 12.41 0.68
CA LEU A 419 5.21 12.84 1.49
C LEU A 419 4.78 14.24 1.01
N LEU A 420 3.61 14.33 0.38
CA LEU A 420 3.05 15.59 -0.12
C LEU A 420 2.50 16.46 1.01
N GLU A 421 1.99 15.82 2.06
CA GLU A 421 1.42 16.45 3.25
C GLU A 421 1.64 15.56 4.48
N ASP A 422 1.70 16.19 5.65
CA ASP A 422 1.79 15.50 6.94
C ASP A 422 0.40 15.27 7.53
N GLY A 423 -0.05 14.01 7.46
CA GLY A 423 -1.33 13.58 7.96
C GLY A 423 -1.46 13.61 9.49
N HIS A 424 -0.36 13.64 10.25
CA HIS A 424 -0.43 13.73 11.72
C HIS A 424 -0.84 15.12 12.20
N THR A 425 -0.55 16.16 11.43
CA THR A 425 -0.84 17.56 11.78
C THR A 425 -1.97 18.18 10.96
N LEU A 426 -2.55 17.40 10.04
CA LEU A 426 -3.55 17.84 9.07
C LEU A 426 -4.85 18.36 9.71
N PHE A 427 -5.31 17.73 10.80
CA PHE A 427 -6.63 17.99 11.40
C PHE A 427 -6.54 18.51 12.84
N ARG A 428 -5.77 19.59 13.03
CA ARG A 428 -5.63 20.25 14.33
C ARG A 428 -6.94 20.95 14.76
N PRO A 429 -7.34 20.86 16.04
CA PRO A 429 -8.56 21.51 16.54
C PRO A 429 -8.68 22.99 16.20
N GLU A 430 -7.56 23.72 16.22
CA GLU A 430 -7.52 25.16 15.92
C GLU A 430 -7.93 25.46 14.47
N THR A 431 -7.53 24.61 13.53
CA THR A 431 -7.89 24.74 12.12
C THR A 431 -9.33 24.28 11.88
N GLU A 432 -9.69 23.12 12.45
CA GLU A 432 -11.02 22.53 12.27
C GLU A 432 -12.15 23.40 12.83
N PHE A 433 -11.91 24.08 13.95
CA PHE A 433 -12.89 24.96 14.58
C PHE A 433 -12.65 26.45 14.27
N ALA A 434 -11.80 26.80 13.29
CA ALA A 434 -11.47 28.20 13.00
C ALA A 434 -12.71 29.08 12.73
N LYS A 435 -13.67 28.58 11.93
CA LYS A 435 -14.95 29.28 11.66
C LYS A 435 -15.76 29.51 12.93
N LEU A 436 -15.76 28.55 13.85
CA LEU A 436 -16.48 28.65 15.11
C LEU A 436 -15.80 29.65 16.06
N LEU A 437 -14.48 29.60 16.17
CA LEU A 437 -13.69 30.47 17.03
C LEU A 437 -13.80 31.94 16.62
N ALA A 438 -14.06 32.21 15.33
CA ALA A 438 -14.33 33.55 14.84
C ALA A 438 -15.66 34.17 15.35
N THR A 439 -16.58 33.37 15.91
CA THR A 439 -17.88 33.86 16.43
C THR A 439 -17.80 34.55 17.80
N ASP A 440 -16.63 34.52 18.46
CA ASP A 440 -16.37 35.05 19.81
C ASP A 440 -17.22 34.45 20.95
N GLN A 441 -18.02 33.41 20.69
CA GLN A 441 -18.75 32.65 21.72
C GLN A 441 -17.94 31.49 22.31
N TRP A 442 -16.93 31.02 21.56
CA TRP A 442 -16.11 29.87 21.90
C TRP A 442 -14.65 30.28 22.02
N ARG A 443 -13.92 29.60 22.90
CA ARG A 443 -12.48 29.81 23.08
C ARG A 443 -11.74 28.48 23.11
N ILE A 444 -10.46 28.57 22.78
CA ILE A 444 -9.51 27.49 23.04
C ILE A 444 -9.09 27.55 24.52
N SER A 445 -9.12 26.41 25.19
CA SER A 445 -8.51 26.22 26.51
C SER A 445 -7.31 25.28 26.39
N HIS A 446 -6.20 25.68 27.01
CA HIS A 446 -4.99 24.86 27.15
C HIS A 446 -4.88 24.24 28.55
N VAL A 447 -5.98 24.17 29.30
CA VAL A 447 -6.02 23.62 30.65
C VAL A 447 -5.52 22.17 30.72
N ASN A 448 -5.63 21.43 29.61
CA ASN A 448 -5.19 20.04 29.51
C ASN A 448 -3.91 19.86 28.69
N ARG A 449 -3.11 20.91 28.47
CA ARG A 449 -1.88 20.84 27.64
C ARG A 449 -0.92 19.71 28.03
N ASN A 450 -0.89 19.37 29.33
CA ASN A 450 -0.04 18.33 29.90
C ASN A 450 -0.83 17.07 30.33
N TYR A 451 -2.08 16.92 29.88
CA TYR A 451 -2.97 15.78 30.17
C TYR A 451 -3.29 15.52 31.65
N SER A 452 -2.99 16.48 32.53
CA SER A 452 -3.17 16.33 33.98
C SER A 452 -4.64 16.39 34.42
N VAL A 453 -5.52 17.00 33.62
CA VAL A 453 -6.95 17.14 33.94
C VAL A 453 -7.75 15.96 33.41
N CYS A 454 -7.51 15.56 32.16
CA CYS A 454 -8.07 14.35 31.57
C CYS A 454 -7.05 13.71 30.62
N LYS A 455 -6.56 12.53 30.98
CA LYS A 455 -5.58 11.76 30.19
C LYS A 455 -6.11 11.27 28.84
N SER A 456 -7.42 11.11 28.75
CA SER A 456 -8.09 10.53 27.57
C SER A 456 -8.67 11.58 26.61
N TYR A 457 -8.61 12.86 26.94
CA TYR A 457 -8.92 13.93 26.00
C TYR A 457 -7.65 14.55 25.45
N SER A 458 -7.82 15.29 24.36
CA SER A 458 -6.76 16.03 23.73
C SER A 458 -6.14 17.10 24.64
N SER A 459 -4.96 17.57 24.26
CA SER A 459 -4.24 18.66 24.93
C SER A 459 -4.93 20.03 24.82
N VAL A 460 -5.81 20.18 23.84
CA VAL A 460 -6.51 21.44 23.50
C VAL A 460 -8.02 21.22 23.48
N TRP A 461 -8.78 22.05 24.20
CA TRP A 461 -10.24 21.93 24.33
C TRP A 461 -10.98 23.15 23.79
N ILE A 462 -12.09 22.93 23.09
CA ILE A 462 -13.01 23.97 22.64
C ILE A 462 -14.14 24.11 23.66
N VAL A 463 -14.22 25.27 24.31
CA VAL A 463 -15.15 25.54 25.41
C VAL A 463 -15.85 26.88 25.24
N HIS A 464 -17.01 27.06 25.88
CA HIS A 464 -17.73 28.33 25.84
C HIS A 464 -16.93 29.44 26.54
N LYS A 465 -16.94 30.65 25.98
CA LYS A 465 -16.12 31.79 26.44
C LYS A 465 -16.40 32.19 27.89
N SER A 466 -17.64 32.02 28.38
CA SER A 466 -18.03 32.33 29.75
C SER A 466 -17.52 31.35 30.82
N VAL A 467 -16.97 30.20 30.41
CA VAL A 467 -16.45 29.17 31.32
C VAL A 467 -14.94 29.35 31.42
N ASP A 468 -14.42 29.61 32.63
CA ASP A 468 -12.99 29.74 32.93
C ASP A 468 -12.31 28.38 33.21
N ASP A 469 -10.98 28.33 33.11
CA ASP A 469 -10.21 27.09 33.27
C ASP A 469 -10.31 26.48 34.69
N ASN A 470 -10.53 27.30 35.73
CA ASN A 470 -10.76 26.82 37.09
C ASN A 470 -12.07 26.04 37.21
N THR A 471 -13.11 26.52 36.53
CA THR A 471 -14.40 25.84 36.42
C THR A 471 -14.23 24.49 35.71
N LEU A 472 -13.44 24.44 34.62
CA LEU A 472 -13.15 23.20 33.90
C LEU A 472 -12.45 22.16 34.79
N MET A 473 -11.39 22.56 35.50
CA MET A 473 -10.65 21.68 36.42
C MET A 473 -11.55 21.14 37.55
N ALA A 474 -12.39 22.01 38.13
CA ALA A 474 -13.31 21.59 39.18
C ALA A 474 -14.38 20.62 38.66
N ALA A 475 -14.94 20.88 37.48
CA ALA A 475 -15.92 19.98 36.84
C ALA A 475 -15.30 18.61 36.48
N ALA A 476 -14.03 18.57 36.08
CA ALA A 476 -13.34 17.31 35.76
C ALA A 476 -13.32 16.34 36.95
N SER A 477 -13.18 16.84 38.18
CA SER A 477 -13.25 16.00 39.39
C SER A 477 -14.61 15.34 39.62
N TYR A 478 -15.67 15.82 38.95
CA TYR A 478 -17.03 15.31 39.03
C TYR A 478 -17.41 14.39 37.86
N ARG A 479 -16.59 14.28 36.81
CA ARG A 479 -16.88 13.44 35.63
C ARG A 479 -15.93 12.25 35.61
N GLU A 480 -16.44 11.06 35.31
CA GLU A 480 -15.65 9.83 35.25
C GLU A 480 -14.42 10.02 34.33
N GLY A 481 -13.21 9.78 34.85
CA GLY A 481 -11.97 9.98 34.12
C GLY A 481 -11.65 11.42 33.71
N GLY A 482 -12.31 12.43 34.29
CA GLY A 482 -12.09 13.85 33.96
C GLY A 482 -12.74 14.31 32.66
N ARG A 483 -13.57 13.49 32.02
CA ARG A 483 -14.15 13.76 30.69
C ARG A 483 -15.39 14.64 30.81
N ILE A 484 -15.15 15.94 31.01
CA ILE A 484 -16.19 16.97 31.10
C ILE A 484 -16.99 17.11 29.79
N PRO A 485 -18.19 17.72 29.83
CA PRO A 485 -18.90 18.12 28.62
C PRO A 485 -18.06 19.05 27.74
N LEU A 486 -17.64 18.54 26.57
CA LEU A 486 -16.92 19.29 25.55
C LEU A 486 -17.69 19.31 24.24
N LEU A 487 -17.45 20.35 23.45
CA LEU A 487 -18.03 20.49 22.11
C LEU A 487 -17.55 19.37 21.20
N SER A 488 -18.51 18.69 20.58
CA SER A 488 -18.29 17.69 19.52
C SER A 488 -18.63 18.28 18.15
N TYR A 489 -19.77 18.98 18.06
CA TYR A 489 -20.26 19.58 16.82
C TYR A 489 -21.18 20.78 17.10
N ARG A 490 -21.17 21.77 16.20
CA ARG A 490 -22.16 22.85 16.16
C ARG A 490 -22.86 22.82 14.82
N HIS A 491 -24.18 22.70 14.83
CA HIS A 491 -25.01 22.69 13.64
C HIS A 491 -25.20 24.12 13.10
N ASP A 492 -25.59 24.25 11.82
CA ASP A 492 -25.73 25.54 11.13
C ASP A 492 -26.78 26.46 11.79
N ASN A 493 -27.86 25.88 12.33
CA ASN A 493 -28.88 26.59 13.12
C ASN A 493 -28.38 27.08 14.50
N GLY A 494 -27.12 26.78 14.87
CA GLY A 494 -26.49 27.23 16.10
C GLY A 494 -26.60 26.26 17.28
N THR A 495 -27.36 25.18 17.15
CA THR A 495 -27.41 24.13 18.19
C THR A 495 -26.08 23.41 18.35
N VAL A 496 -25.83 22.90 19.55
CA VAL A 496 -24.57 22.25 19.90
C VAL A 496 -24.77 20.83 20.39
N LEU A 497 -23.87 19.97 19.92
CA LEU A 497 -23.68 18.61 20.38
C LEU A 497 -22.46 18.57 21.27
N LEU A 498 -22.68 18.18 22.53
CA LEU A 498 -21.66 17.96 23.53
C LEU A 498 -21.47 16.46 23.76
N ARG A 499 -20.27 16.09 24.22
CA ARG A 499 -19.93 14.74 24.66
C ARG A 499 -19.21 14.76 26.00
N SER A 500 -19.45 13.74 26.83
CA SER A 500 -18.78 13.58 28.12
C SER A 500 -18.77 12.12 28.59
N SER A 501 -18.20 11.87 29.77
CA SER A 501 -18.51 10.69 30.58
C SER A 501 -19.64 10.97 31.58
N GLN A 502 -20.05 9.94 32.33
CA GLN A 502 -21.07 10.07 33.37
C GLN A 502 -20.63 10.99 34.52
N PRO A 503 -21.58 11.64 35.22
CA PRO A 503 -21.29 12.35 36.47
C PRO A 503 -21.09 11.40 37.65
N LEU A 504 -20.24 11.78 38.60
CA LEU A 504 -19.88 11.05 39.82
C LEU A 504 -20.82 11.41 40.99
N VAL A 505 -22.12 11.20 40.76
CA VAL A 505 -23.18 11.50 41.73
C VAL A 505 -23.11 10.57 42.93
N GLY A 506 -22.97 9.27 42.67
CA GLY A 506 -22.98 8.21 43.67
C GLY A 506 -24.29 8.09 44.46
N ASN A 507 -24.27 7.25 45.50
CA ASN A 507 -25.41 7.08 46.40
C ASN A 507 -25.64 8.30 47.31
N SER A 508 -24.60 9.09 47.57
CA SER A 508 -24.69 10.31 48.39
C SER A 508 -25.28 11.51 47.66
N GLY A 509 -25.59 11.40 46.35
CA GLY A 509 -26.22 12.48 45.61
C GLY A 509 -25.31 13.69 45.41
N LYS A 510 -24.01 13.48 45.19
CA LYS A 510 -23.04 14.56 44.99
C LYS A 510 -23.47 15.48 43.85
N ARG A 511 -23.26 16.77 44.05
CA ARG A 511 -23.58 17.86 43.13
C ARG A 511 -22.31 18.62 42.75
N SER A 512 -22.27 19.18 41.54
CA SER A 512 -21.18 20.02 41.06
C SER A 512 -21.71 21.27 40.37
N ARG A 513 -21.61 22.42 41.06
CA ARG A 513 -21.92 23.74 40.46
C ARG A 513 -21.04 24.07 39.24
N PRO A 514 -19.73 23.70 39.21
CA PRO A 514 -18.92 23.87 38.01
C PRO A 514 -19.43 23.08 36.80
N ASP A 515 -19.92 21.85 36.98
CA ASP A 515 -20.49 21.05 35.89
C ASP A 515 -21.81 21.66 35.38
N GLU A 516 -22.67 22.08 36.31
CA GLU A 516 -23.90 22.83 35.99
C GLU A 516 -23.59 24.09 35.17
N LYS A 517 -22.60 24.89 35.58
CA LYS A 517 -22.18 26.12 34.87
C LYS A 517 -21.73 25.82 33.42
N ILE A 518 -21.10 24.68 33.15
CA ILE A 518 -20.70 24.29 31.79
C ILE A 518 -21.94 24.05 30.92
N LEU A 519 -22.92 23.31 31.43
CA LEU A 519 -24.15 23.02 30.68
C LEU A 519 -25.05 24.25 30.57
N ASP A 520 -25.15 25.06 31.62
CA ASP A 520 -25.91 26.32 31.61
C ASP A 520 -25.33 27.33 30.62
N ALA A 521 -24.01 27.31 30.37
CA ALA A 521 -23.35 28.20 29.42
C ALA A 521 -23.83 28.00 27.97
N VAL A 522 -24.35 26.80 27.64
CA VAL A 522 -24.94 26.52 26.33
C VAL A 522 -26.46 26.38 26.40
N ALA A 523 -27.09 26.56 27.56
CA ALA A 523 -28.54 26.47 27.67
C ALA A 523 -29.21 27.65 26.95
N VAL A 524 -30.31 27.39 26.23
CA VAL A 524 -31.09 28.43 25.56
C VAL A 524 -32.27 28.81 26.44
N LYS A 525 -32.51 30.12 26.57
CA LYS A 525 -33.66 30.61 27.34
C LYS A 525 -34.95 30.09 26.71
N ASP A 526 -35.87 29.60 27.55
CA ASP A 526 -37.19 29.10 27.17
C ASP A 526 -37.20 27.82 26.32
N LYS A 527 -36.06 27.12 26.19
CA LYS A 527 -35.95 25.86 25.44
C LYS A 527 -35.04 24.85 26.15
N LYS A 528 -35.57 23.67 26.46
CA LYS A 528 -34.80 22.61 27.13
C LYS A 528 -33.82 21.94 26.17
N GLY A 529 -32.61 21.69 26.66
CA GLY A 529 -31.66 20.77 26.04
C GLY A 529 -31.95 19.32 26.40
N PHE A 530 -31.27 18.38 25.74
CA PHE A 530 -31.41 16.95 26.00
C PHE A 530 -30.10 16.31 26.45
N ILE A 531 -30.18 15.39 27.41
CA ILE A 531 -29.06 14.55 27.84
C ILE A 531 -29.37 13.12 27.42
N PHE A 532 -28.64 12.61 26.43
CA PHE A 532 -28.74 11.23 25.97
C PHE A 532 -27.73 10.37 26.71
N ASP A 533 -28.23 9.59 27.66
CA ASP A 533 -27.44 8.54 28.30
C ASP A 533 -27.53 7.27 27.44
N THR A 534 -26.40 6.78 26.95
CA THR A 534 -26.30 5.58 26.10
C THR A 534 -26.49 4.28 26.89
N ARG A 535 -26.93 4.35 28.14
CA ARG A 535 -27.23 3.19 29.00
C ARG A 535 -28.72 3.07 29.23
N SER A 536 -29.16 1.84 29.48
CA SER A 536 -30.44 1.57 30.10
C SER A 536 -30.53 2.21 31.49
N THR A 537 -31.75 2.46 31.95
CA THR A 537 -32.01 2.95 33.31
C THR A 537 -31.43 2.01 34.37
N GLY A 538 -31.48 0.70 34.13
CA GLY A 538 -30.90 -0.33 35.01
C GLY A 538 -29.38 -0.22 35.12
N LEU A 539 -28.66 -0.12 33.99
CA LEU A 539 -27.20 0.03 34.01
C LEU A 539 -26.76 1.37 34.59
N ALA A 540 -27.47 2.46 34.29
CA ALA A 540 -27.22 3.76 34.90
C ALA A 540 -27.38 3.71 36.44
N GLY A 541 -28.42 3.00 36.93
CA GLY A 541 -28.61 2.73 38.37
C GLY A 541 -27.48 1.90 38.98
N HIS A 542 -27.01 0.87 38.28
CA HIS A 542 -25.84 0.09 38.73
C HIS A 542 -24.58 0.94 38.84
N CYS A 543 -24.33 1.81 37.84
CA CYS A 543 -23.20 2.74 37.87
C CYS A 543 -23.31 3.76 39.01
N LYS A 544 -24.53 4.24 39.33
CA LYS A 544 -24.77 5.09 40.52
C LYS A 544 -24.34 4.40 41.81
N GLY A 545 -24.66 3.11 41.94
CA GLY A 545 -24.21 2.29 43.08
C GLY A 545 -22.69 2.18 43.21
N LYS A 546 -21.94 2.34 42.10
CA LYS A 546 -20.47 2.34 42.05
C LYS A 546 -19.84 3.74 42.11
N GLY A 547 -20.62 4.79 42.38
CA GLY A 547 -20.14 6.16 42.50
C GLY A 547 -20.40 7.05 41.28
N GLY A 548 -20.81 6.49 40.15
CA GLY A 548 -21.23 7.22 38.95
C GLY A 548 -22.67 7.72 39.03
N GLY A 549 -23.40 7.71 37.91
CA GLY A 549 -24.84 8.02 37.88
C GLY A 549 -25.28 8.86 36.69
N THR A 550 -26.31 9.66 36.91
CA THR A 550 -26.96 10.56 35.93
C THR A 550 -27.27 11.90 36.58
N GLU A 551 -27.32 12.95 35.77
CA GLU A 551 -27.58 14.33 36.16
C GLU A 551 -28.93 14.47 36.90
N PRO A 552 -29.00 14.91 38.17
CA PRO A 552 -30.28 15.01 38.88
C PRO A 552 -31.19 16.15 38.38
N ASP A 553 -32.46 15.87 38.08
CA ASP A 553 -33.40 16.81 37.43
C ASP A 553 -33.54 18.15 38.17
N MET A 554 -33.46 18.13 39.50
CA MET A 554 -33.54 19.32 40.36
C MET A 554 -32.40 20.32 40.12
N HIS A 555 -31.23 19.85 39.68
CA HIS A 555 -30.05 20.69 39.44
C HIS A 555 -29.81 20.99 37.96
N TYR A 556 -30.38 20.18 37.08
CA TYR A 556 -30.26 20.29 35.63
C TYR A 556 -31.63 20.55 34.98
N ALA A 557 -32.41 21.47 35.55
CA ALA A 557 -33.82 21.67 35.16
C ALA A 557 -34.02 22.12 33.69
N GLN A 558 -33.00 22.72 33.08
CA GLN A 558 -32.96 23.11 31.66
C GLN A 558 -32.65 21.93 30.73
N TRP A 559 -32.41 20.74 31.27
CA TRP A 559 -32.01 19.56 30.52
C TRP A 559 -32.95 18.40 30.78
N GLN A 560 -33.41 17.76 29.71
CA GLN A 560 -34.24 16.56 29.77
C GLN A 560 -33.41 15.32 29.45
N LYS A 561 -33.40 14.34 30.36
CA LYS A 561 -32.68 13.07 30.14
C LYS A 561 -33.48 12.09 29.29
N ILE A 562 -32.79 11.40 28.40
CA ILE A 562 -33.29 10.33 27.55
C ILE A 562 -32.32 9.15 27.64
N HIS A 563 -32.83 7.95 27.87
CA HIS A 563 -32.04 6.72 27.89
C HIS A 563 -32.08 6.00 26.54
N LYS A 564 -30.92 5.59 26.03
CA LYS A 564 -30.77 4.74 24.85
C LYS A 564 -30.06 3.47 25.25
N ASN A 565 -30.71 2.32 25.07
CA ASN A 565 -30.17 1.04 25.54
C ASN A 565 -29.04 0.52 24.64
N LEU A 566 -27.81 0.99 24.89
CA LEU A 566 -26.58 0.51 24.24
C LEU A 566 -25.65 -0.19 25.25
N ASP A 567 -26.22 -0.86 26.26
CA ASP A 567 -25.50 -1.42 27.41
C ASP A 567 -24.33 -2.34 27.01
N LYS A 568 -24.50 -3.17 25.98
CA LYS A 568 -23.47 -4.08 25.48
C LYS A 568 -22.24 -3.31 24.98
N LEU A 569 -22.45 -2.22 24.25
CA LEU A 569 -21.39 -1.34 23.75
C LEU A 569 -20.69 -0.59 24.88
N VAL A 570 -21.44 -0.18 25.91
CA VAL A 570 -20.91 0.59 27.05
C VAL A 570 -20.09 -0.30 28.00
N LYS A 571 -20.49 -1.55 28.21
CA LYS A 571 -19.81 -2.46 29.15
C LYS A 571 -18.46 -2.96 28.66
N CYS A 572 -18.27 -3.11 27.35
CA CYS A 572 -17.06 -3.71 26.76
C CYS A 572 -16.71 -5.07 27.40
N ASP A 573 -17.73 -5.89 27.65
CA ASP A 573 -17.63 -7.19 28.32
C ASP A 573 -17.30 -8.36 27.38
N GLY A 574 -17.04 -8.07 26.11
CA GLY A 574 -16.78 -9.05 25.04
C GLY A 574 -18.04 -9.48 24.28
N SER A 575 -19.25 -9.13 24.75
CA SER A 575 -20.48 -9.61 24.11
C SER A 575 -20.64 -9.16 22.66
N VAL A 576 -20.28 -7.92 22.31
CA VAL A 576 -20.33 -7.44 20.92
C VAL A 576 -19.28 -8.13 20.05
N GLN A 577 -18.11 -8.45 20.61
CA GLN A 577 -17.08 -9.24 19.94
C GLN A 577 -17.60 -10.66 19.62
N ASP A 578 -18.26 -11.32 20.57
CA ASP A 578 -18.84 -12.66 20.36
C ASP A 578 -19.94 -12.66 19.28
N HIS A 579 -20.81 -11.64 19.28
CA HIS A 579 -21.82 -11.43 18.24
C HIS A 579 -21.16 -11.29 16.86
N PHE A 580 -20.05 -10.54 16.79
CA PHE A 580 -19.30 -10.36 15.56
C PHE A 580 -18.57 -11.63 15.11
N SER A 581 -17.97 -12.41 16.03
CA SER A 581 -17.39 -13.72 15.70
C SER A 581 -18.42 -14.67 15.08
N LYS A 582 -19.65 -14.71 15.62
CA LYS A 582 -20.76 -15.50 15.04
C LYS A 582 -21.14 -15.03 13.62
N LEU A 583 -21.08 -13.73 13.35
CA LEU A 583 -21.30 -13.20 12.00
C LEU A 583 -20.24 -13.75 11.03
N ILE A 584 -18.96 -13.66 11.41
CA ILE A 584 -17.85 -14.11 10.58
C ILE A 584 -17.91 -15.62 10.35
N GLU A 585 -18.23 -16.42 11.38
CA GLU A 585 -18.48 -17.86 11.24
C GLU A 585 -19.60 -18.16 10.24
N ALA A 586 -20.72 -17.43 10.31
CA ALA A 586 -21.82 -17.58 9.36
C ALA A 586 -21.43 -17.18 7.93
N CYS A 587 -20.56 -16.17 7.77
CA CYS A 587 -20.09 -15.71 6.46
C CYS A 587 -19.12 -16.71 5.79
N HIS A 588 -18.32 -17.46 6.55
CA HIS A 588 -17.36 -18.43 6.02
C HIS A 588 -17.98 -19.81 5.74
N ASP A 589 -19.12 -20.14 6.35
CA ASP A 589 -19.77 -21.43 6.16
C ASP A 589 -20.58 -21.46 4.85
N THR A 590 -19.95 -21.92 3.77
CA THR A 590 -20.58 -22.08 2.44
C THR A 590 -21.38 -23.37 2.29
N SER A 591 -21.42 -24.22 3.32
CA SER A 591 -22.01 -25.57 3.24
C SER A 591 -23.47 -25.65 3.71
N ILE A 592 -24.03 -24.55 4.23
CA ILE A 592 -25.36 -24.51 4.84
C ILE A 592 -26.44 -24.00 3.88
N SER A 593 -27.70 -24.38 4.14
CA SER A 593 -28.85 -23.87 3.40
C SER A 593 -29.12 -22.39 3.67
N THR A 594 -29.81 -21.74 2.74
CA THR A 594 -30.18 -20.31 2.84
C THR A 594 -30.97 -20.00 4.11
N ASP A 595 -31.95 -20.82 4.48
CA ASP A 595 -32.75 -20.61 5.70
C ASP A 595 -31.89 -20.65 6.97
N LYS A 596 -30.97 -21.62 7.03
CA LYS A 596 -30.04 -21.75 8.17
C LYS A 596 -29.04 -20.60 8.22
N TRP A 597 -28.58 -20.11 7.06
CA TRP A 597 -27.71 -18.95 6.98
C TRP A 597 -28.42 -17.68 7.47
N LEU A 598 -29.66 -17.44 7.04
CA LEU A 598 -30.49 -16.32 7.51
C LEU A 598 -30.74 -16.41 9.02
N GLN A 599 -31.04 -17.60 9.53
CA GLN A 599 -31.20 -17.83 10.97
C GLN A 599 -29.92 -17.50 11.76
N ARG A 600 -28.74 -17.89 11.24
CA ARG A 600 -27.45 -17.53 11.87
C ARG A 600 -27.17 -16.02 11.81
N LEU A 601 -27.50 -15.38 10.68
CA LEU A 601 -27.37 -13.93 10.52
C LEU A 601 -28.25 -13.17 11.52
N GLU A 602 -29.48 -13.61 11.75
CA GLU A 602 -30.36 -13.02 12.76
C GLU A 602 -29.81 -13.22 14.18
N ASN A 603 -29.40 -14.45 14.50
CA ASN A 603 -28.90 -14.84 15.82
C ASN A 603 -27.52 -14.27 16.17
N CYS A 604 -26.76 -13.75 15.20
CA CYS A 604 -25.51 -13.04 15.48
C CYS A 604 -25.76 -11.65 16.07
N HIS A 605 -26.95 -11.05 15.86
CA HIS A 605 -27.33 -9.72 16.36
C HIS A 605 -26.48 -8.53 15.88
N TRP A 606 -25.59 -8.70 14.90
CA TRP A 606 -24.76 -7.60 14.39
C TRP A 606 -25.61 -6.44 13.82
N LEU A 607 -26.56 -6.75 12.94
CA LEU A 607 -27.48 -5.76 12.37
C LEU A 607 -28.37 -5.10 13.45
N THR A 608 -28.67 -5.79 14.54
CA THR A 608 -29.42 -5.23 15.68
C THR A 608 -28.61 -4.14 16.40
N HIS A 609 -27.29 -4.31 16.53
CA HIS A 609 -26.42 -3.27 17.09
C HIS A 609 -26.37 -2.05 16.18
N ILE A 610 -26.22 -2.25 14.86
CA ILE A 610 -26.25 -1.17 13.86
C ILE A 610 -27.57 -0.40 13.94
N GLN A 611 -28.70 -1.11 13.96
CA GLN A 611 -30.02 -0.51 14.07
C GLN A 611 -30.16 0.35 15.33
N SER A 612 -29.70 -0.17 16.47
CA SER A 612 -29.78 0.53 17.76
C SER A 612 -28.95 1.82 17.77
N VAL A 613 -27.76 1.78 17.14
CA VAL A 613 -26.88 2.95 17.00
C VAL A 613 -27.48 3.98 16.06
N LEU A 614 -27.92 3.58 14.86
CA LEU A 614 -28.58 4.48 13.91
C LEU A 614 -29.83 5.11 14.52
N SER A 615 -30.62 4.34 15.27
CA SER A 615 -31.80 4.86 15.98
C SER A 615 -31.44 5.92 17.02
N ALA A 616 -30.37 5.69 17.80
CA ALA A 616 -29.90 6.67 18.78
C ALA A 616 -29.37 7.94 18.09
N ALA A 617 -28.51 7.79 17.08
CA ALA A 617 -27.92 8.89 16.33
C ALA A 617 -28.96 9.71 15.56
N CYS A 618 -29.94 9.07 14.92
CA CYS A 618 -31.02 9.78 14.23
C CYS A 618 -31.89 10.57 15.21
N LEU A 619 -32.14 10.07 16.42
CA LEU A 619 -32.89 10.85 17.41
C LEU A 619 -32.08 12.05 17.92
N VAL A 620 -30.77 11.88 18.16
CA VAL A 620 -29.88 13.01 18.50
C VAL A 620 -29.87 14.03 17.36
N ALA A 621 -29.75 13.57 16.11
CA ALA A 621 -29.78 14.43 14.93
C ALA A 621 -31.11 15.19 14.82
N GLN A 622 -32.23 14.53 15.10
CA GLN A 622 -33.56 15.15 15.09
C GLN A 622 -33.66 16.25 16.14
N CYS A 623 -33.13 16.04 17.35
CA CYS A 623 -33.13 17.07 18.38
C CYS A 623 -32.31 18.31 17.98
N LEU A 624 -31.19 18.13 17.29
CA LEU A 624 -30.35 19.24 16.82
C LEU A 624 -30.97 19.97 15.63
N ASP A 625 -31.45 19.25 14.61
CA ASP A 625 -31.92 19.81 13.34
C ASP A 625 -33.38 20.25 13.36
N LYS A 626 -34.27 19.45 13.95
CA LYS A 626 -35.73 19.68 13.92
C LYS A 626 -36.25 20.33 15.18
N ASP A 627 -35.83 19.81 16.34
CA ASP A 627 -36.27 20.39 17.61
C ASP A 627 -35.44 21.64 17.97
N GLU A 628 -34.34 21.90 17.26
CA GLU A 628 -33.32 22.94 17.52
C GLU A 628 -32.93 23.08 18.99
N SER A 629 -32.69 21.94 19.65
CA SER A 629 -32.27 21.84 21.04
C SER A 629 -30.83 21.35 21.16
N ASN A 630 -30.10 21.87 22.15
CA ASN A 630 -28.74 21.43 22.45
C ASN A 630 -28.74 20.04 23.07
N VAL A 631 -27.74 19.23 22.74
CA VAL A 631 -27.68 17.83 23.16
C VAL A 631 -26.35 17.52 23.83
N LEU A 632 -26.39 16.87 24.99
CA LEU A 632 -25.24 16.19 25.60
C LEU A 632 -25.42 14.68 25.40
N VAL A 633 -24.42 14.00 24.84
CA VAL A 633 -24.37 12.53 24.79
C VAL A 633 -23.30 12.02 25.75
N HIS A 634 -23.65 11.07 26.61
CA HIS A 634 -22.66 10.39 27.46
C HIS A 634 -23.05 8.94 27.74
N GLY A 635 -22.07 8.19 28.22
CA GLY A 635 -22.23 6.84 28.75
C GLY A 635 -21.38 6.70 30.00
N SER A 636 -21.00 5.48 30.39
CA SER A 636 -20.16 5.30 31.59
C SER A 636 -18.82 6.05 31.49
N SER A 637 -17.96 5.68 30.56
CA SER A 637 -16.65 6.32 30.34
C SER A 637 -16.67 7.34 29.20
N GLY A 638 -17.66 7.31 28.31
CA GLY A 638 -17.70 8.20 27.14
C GLY A 638 -16.62 7.93 26.08
N LEU A 639 -16.11 6.70 25.99
CA LEU A 639 -15.01 6.30 25.08
C LEU A 639 -15.46 5.40 23.92
N ASP A 640 -16.69 4.89 23.95
CA ASP A 640 -17.21 3.90 23.00
C ASP A 640 -18.55 4.37 22.41
N ALA A 641 -19.68 3.91 22.96
CA ALA A 641 -21.02 4.21 22.44
C ALA A 641 -21.29 5.71 22.27
N THR A 642 -20.75 6.56 23.16
CA THR A 642 -20.84 8.02 23.06
C THR A 642 -20.16 8.56 21.79
N LEU A 643 -18.93 8.13 21.50
CA LEU A 643 -18.18 8.57 20.31
C LEU A 643 -18.85 8.05 19.04
N LEU A 644 -19.36 6.82 19.09
CA LEU A 644 -20.10 6.21 18.00
C LEU A 644 -21.38 7.01 17.66
N VAL A 645 -22.23 7.29 18.65
CA VAL A 645 -23.49 8.04 18.43
C VAL A 645 -23.21 9.46 17.94
N THR A 646 -22.25 10.16 18.55
CA THR A 646 -21.89 11.53 18.17
C THR A 646 -21.29 11.60 16.76
N SER A 647 -20.46 10.63 16.37
CA SER A 647 -19.90 10.56 15.02
C SER A 647 -20.97 10.30 13.97
N VAL A 648 -21.84 9.30 14.17
CA VAL A 648 -22.91 8.97 13.20
C VAL A 648 -23.91 10.12 13.07
N THR A 649 -24.23 10.81 14.17
CA THR A 649 -25.06 12.03 14.15
C THR A 649 -24.44 13.09 13.23
N GLN A 650 -23.12 13.29 13.30
CA GLN A 650 -22.42 14.25 12.46
C GLN A 650 -22.41 13.83 10.99
N VAL A 651 -22.27 12.54 10.66
CA VAL A 651 -22.38 12.08 9.26
C VAL A 651 -23.77 12.34 8.68
N VAL A 652 -24.82 12.15 9.49
CA VAL A 652 -26.22 12.42 9.11
C VAL A 652 -26.44 13.90 8.83
N LEU A 653 -25.95 14.79 9.71
CA LEU A 653 -26.23 16.22 9.64
C LEU A 653 -25.24 17.01 8.77
N ASN A 654 -23.95 16.73 8.89
CA ASN A 654 -22.88 17.54 8.31
C ASN A 654 -22.44 16.95 6.95
N PRO A 655 -22.65 17.65 5.83
CA PRO A 655 -22.19 17.20 4.52
C PRO A 655 -20.67 17.08 4.42
N ASP A 656 -19.89 17.86 5.19
CA ASP A 656 -18.44 17.79 5.16
C ASP A 656 -17.96 16.40 5.61
N CYS A 657 -18.61 15.79 6.61
CA CYS A 657 -18.31 14.44 7.09
C CYS A 657 -18.52 13.33 6.05
N ARG A 658 -19.09 13.64 4.88
CA ARG A 658 -19.31 12.72 3.75
C ARG A 658 -18.31 12.93 2.62
N THR A 659 -17.39 13.87 2.78
CA THR A 659 -16.21 14.06 1.93
C THR A 659 -15.05 13.20 2.44
N VAL A 660 -14.05 12.94 1.61
CA VAL A 660 -12.81 12.23 1.99
C VAL A 660 -12.16 12.93 3.18
N ARG A 661 -11.89 14.23 3.04
CA ARG A 661 -11.19 15.02 4.07
C ARG A 661 -12.04 15.19 5.33
N GLY A 662 -13.35 15.40 5.19
CA GLY A 662 -14.20 15.58 6.36
C GLY A 662 -14.47 14.29 7.12
N LEU A 663 -14.46 13.11 6.48
CA LEU A 663 -14.47 11.83 7.21
C LEU A 663 -13.15 11.63 7.98
N GLN A 664 -12.00 11.93 7.38
CA GLN A 664 -10.71 11.88 8.05
C GLN A 664 -10.67 12.82 9.27
N ALA A 665 -11.12 14.07 9.10
CA ALA A 665 -11.26 15.05 10.17
C ALA A 665 -12.19 14.58 11.30
N LEU A 666 -13.32 13.95 10.94
CA LEU A 666 -14.25 13.37 11.91
C LEU A 666 -13.57 12.25 12.71
N ILE A 667 -12.84 11.35 12.06
CA ILE A 667 -12.13 10.25 12.75
C ILE A 667 -11.05 10.82 13.68
N GLU A 668 -10.26 11.79 13.22
CA GLU A 668 -9.25 12.45 14.06
C GLU A 668 -9.86 13.09 15.30
N ARG A 669 -10.87 13.94 15.13
CA ARG A 669 -11.50 14.65 16.25
C ARG A 669 -12.30 13.74 17.17
N GLU A 670 -13.16 12.89 16.60
CA GLU A 670 -14.14 12.14 17.37
C GLU A 670 -13.61 10.84 17.96
N TRP A 671 -12.56 10.24 17.38
CA TRP A 671 -12.02 8.97 17.83
C TRP A 671 -10.62 9.11 18.38
N LEU A 672 -9.71 9.74 17.65
CA LEU A 672 -8.30 9.79 18.03
C LEU A 672 -8.04 10.81 19.16
N GLN A 673 -8.40 12.07 18.94
CA GLN A 673 -8.27 13.16 19.91
C GLN A 673 -9.23 13.01 21.09
N ALA A 674 -10.35 12.31 20.88
CA ALA A 674 -11.31 11.98 21.92
C ALA A 674 -10.88 10.83 22.84
N GLY A 675 -9.81 10.11 22.46
CA GLY A 675 -9.24 9.00 23.22
C GLY A 675 -9.99 7.69 23.12
N HIS A 676 -10.57 7.35 21.96
CA HIS A 676 -11.01 5.98 21.73
C HIS A 676 -9.80 5.04 21.86
N PRO A 677 -9.86 4.01 22.73
CA PRO A 677 -8.69 3.20 23.04
C PRO A 677 -8.40 2.14 21.96
N PHE A 678 -7.94 2.56 20.78
CA PHE A 678 -7.71 1.70 19.61
C PHE A 678 -6.80 0.52 19.92
N GLN A 679 -5.63 0.76 20.53
CA GLN A 679 -4.69 -0.32 20.86
C GLN A 679 -5.32 -1.40 21.73
N LEU A 680 -6.11 -1.01 22.75
CA LEU A 680 -6.80 -1.94 23.64
C LEU A 680 -7.99 -2.64 22.96
N ARG A 681 -8.81 -1.91 22.20
CA ARG A 681 -10.04 -2.42 21.57
C ARG A 681 -9.76 -3.37 20.42
N ASN A 682 -8.70 -3.10 19.66
CA ASN A 682 -8.31 -3.83 18.44
C ASN A 682 -7.18 -4.84 18.67
N ALA A 683 -6.72 -5.02 19.91
CA ALA A 683 -5.65 -5.95 20.28
C ALA A 683 -5.94 -7.37 19.76
N ARG A 684 -7.19 -7.83 19.94
CA ARG A 684 -7.71 -9.13 19.49
C ARG A 684 -9.07 -8.96 18.86
N PHE A 685 -9.44 -9.88 17.98
CA PHE A 685 -10.64 -9.75 17.18
C PHE A 685 -11.42 -11.07 17.06
N CYS A 686 -11.98 -11.39 15.89
CA CYS A 686 -13.03 -12.40 15.74
C CYS A 686 -12.57 -13.85 15.88
N TYR A 687 -11.29 -14.15 15.72
CA TYR A 687 -10.74 -15.51 15.75
C TYR A 687 -9.96 -15.83 17.03
N SER A 688 -9.77 -14.86 17.92
CA SER A 688 -9.09 -15.06 19.19
C SER A 688 -9.90 -15.95 20.14
N ASN A 689 -9.27 -17.00 20.66
CA ASN A 689 -9.85 -17.90 21.67
C ASN A 689 -9.79 -17.35 23.11
N ALA A 690 -9.10 -16.22 23.32
CA ALA A 690 -8.95 -15.63 24.65
C ALA A 690 -10.15 -14.74 25.01
N LYS A 691 -10.50 -14.66 26.31
CA LYS A 691 -11.61 -13.82 26.80
C LYS A 691 -11.44 -12.37 26.33
N ALA A 692 -12.41 -11.89 25.54
CA ALA A 692 -12.41 -10.58 24.89
C ALA A 692 -12.74 -9.39 25.82
N LYS A 693 -12.28 -9.42 27.07
CA LYS A 693 -12.58 -8.34 28.02
C LYS A 693 -11.87 -7.06 27.60
N ASN A 694 -12.63 -5.99 27.38
CA ASN A 694 -12.18 -4.70 26.82
C ASN A 694 -11.86 -4.70 25.31
N GLN A 695 -11.92 -5.84 24.60
CA GLN A 695 -11.85 -5.87 23.13
C GLN A 695 -13.26 -5.73 22.55
N GLN A 696 -13.41 -4.89 21.52
CA GLN A 696 -14.71 -4.63 20.92
C GLN A 696 -14.60 -3.95 19.56
N PRO A 697 -15.40 -4.35 18.55
CA PRO A 697 -15.37 -3.74 17.23
C PRO A 697 -16.21 -2.46 17.15
N THR A 698 -16.08 -1.56 18.12
CA THR A 698 -16.86 -0.31 18.18
C THR A 698 -16.58 0.57 16.95
N PHE A 699 -15.31 0.69 16.55
CA PHE A 699 -14.93 1.47 15.37
C PHE A 699 -15.38 0.82 14.05
N LEU A 700 -15.32 -0.51 13.94
CA LEU A 700 -15.89 -1.21 12.79
C LEU A 700 -17.42 -1.01 12.71
N LEU A 701 -18.12 -1.01 13.84
CA LEU A 701 -19.56 -0.74 13.88
C LEU A 701 -19.90 0.68 13.40
N PHE A 702 -19.03 1.66 13.67
CA PHE A 702 -19.12 3.01 13.10
C PHE A 702 -19.00 2.99 11.57
N LEU A 703 -18.00 2.30 11.04
CA LEU A 703 -17.80 2.20 9.59
C LEU A 703 -18.97 1.46 8.92
N ASP A 704 -19.53 0.43 9.54
CA ASP A 704 -20.73 -0.25 9.02
C ASP A 704 -21.95 0.68 9.05
N CYS A 705 -22.13 1.50 10.10
CA CYS A 705 -23.18 2.53 10.09
C CYS A 705 -23.01 3.51 8.92
N ILE A 706 -21.79 3.92 8.57
CA ILE A 706 -21.53 4.75 7.38
C ILE A 706 -21.86 3.96 6.11
N HIS A 707 -21.50 2.67 6.02
CA HIS A 707 -21.88 1.82 4.89
C HIS A 707 -23.41 1.75 4.72
N GLN A 708 -24.19 1.63 5.80
CA GLN A 708 -25.66 1.68 5.72
C GLN A 708 -26.16 3.03 5.15
N LEU A 709 -25.58 4.15 5.60
CA LEU A 709 -25.90 5.48 5.07
C LEU A 709 -25.51 5.59 3.59
N HIS A 710 -24.32 5.12 3.22
CA HIS A 710 -23.83 5.11 1.85
C HIS A 710 -24.74 4.27 0.94
N TYR A 711 -25.22 3.11 1.42
CA TYR A 711 -26.14 2.26 0.67
C TYR A 711 -27.47 2.95 0.39
N GLN A 712 -28.02 3.69 1.36
CA GLN A 712 -29.29 4.40 1.21
C GLN A 712 -29.16 5.75 0.48
N PHE A 713 -27.97 6.37 0.51
CA PHE A 713 -27.68 7.67 -0.10
C PHE A 713 -26.41 7.64 -0.99
N PRO A 714 -26.40 6.84 -2.07
CA PRO A 714 -25.20 6.54 -2.86
C PRO A 714 -24.56 7.77 -3.54
N TYR A 715 -25.30 8.87 -3.68
CA TYR A 715 -24.79 10.12 -4.27
C TYR A 715 -24.24 11.11 -3.25
N SER A 716 -24.47 10.89 -1.95
CA SER A 716 -24.14 11.89 -0.92
C SER A 716 -22.72 11.75 -0.35
N PHE A 717 -21.95 10.74 -0.76
CA PHE A 717 -20.61 10.45 -0.26
C PHE A 717 -19.56 10.57 -1.38
N GLU A 718 -18.48 11.31 -1.12
CA GLU A 718 -17.37 11.54 -2.08
C GLU A 718 -16.51 10.30 -2.28
N PHE A 719 -16.55 9.37 -1.33
CA PHE A 719 -15.76 8.15 -1.33
C PHE A 719 -16.64 6.92 -1.49
N THR A 720 -16.03 5.84 -1.98
CA THR A 720 -16.64 4.51 -2.06
C THR A 720 -16.47 3.73 -0.75
N THR A 721 -17.22 2.66 -0.60
CA THR A 721 -17.10 1.69 0.50
C THR A 721 -15.71 1.05 0.60
N GLN A 722 -14.94 0.98 -0.50
CA GLN A 722 -13.56 0.49 -0.48
C GLN A 722 -12.65 1.36 0.39
N MET A 723 -12.90 2.67 0.47
CA MET A 723 -12.17 3.54 1.38
C MET A 723 -12.45 3.17 2.85
N LEU A 724 -13.70 2.83 3.16
CA LEU A 724 -14.09 2.41 4.52
C LEU A 724 -13.44 1.08 4.89
N ILE A 725 -13.35 0.15 3.93
CA ILE A 725 -12.63 -1.13 4.10
C ILE A 725 -11.14 -0.86 4.38
N LEU A 726 -10.51 0.05 3.62
CA LEU A 726 -9.11 0.41 3.83
C LEU A 726 -8.88 1.06 5.20
N ILE A 727 -9.80 1.93 5.66
CA ILE A 727 -9.76 2.52 7.00
C ILE A 727 -9.90 1.43 8.08
N PHE A 728 -10.82 0.47 7.88
CA PHE A 728 -10.98 -0.67 8.77
C PHE A 728 -9.66 -1.44 8.91
N GLU A 729 -9.04 -1.85 7.81
CA GLU A 729 -7.79 -2.62 7.84
C GLU A 729 -6.70 -1.87 8.60
N ASN A 730 -6.48 -0.61 8.24
CA ASN A 730 -5.45 0.24 8.85
C ASN A 730 -5.73 0.57 10.32
N SER A 731 -6.95 0.38 10.82
CA SER A 731 -7.27 0.51 12.25
C SER A 731 -6.89 -0.73 13.08
N TYR A 732 -6.72 -1.90 12.45
CA TYR A 732 -6.36 -3.15 13.13
C TYR A 732 -4.89 -3.56 12.90
N PHE A 733 -4.38 -3.34 11.68
CA PHE A 733 -3.01 -3.63 11.29
C PHE A 733 -2.60 -2.65 10.20
N SER A 734 -1.43 -2.03 10.32
CA SER A 734 -1.03 -0.98 9.40
C SER A 734 0.48 -0.87 9.27
N ASN A 735 0.89 -0.22 8.18
CA ASN A 735 2.23 0.33 8.01
C ASN A 735 2.38 1.70 8.69
N PHE A 736 1.28 2.28 9.18
CA PHE A 736 1.19 3.67 9.60
C PHE A 736 0.89 3.81 11.10
N GLY A 737 1.28 4.95 11.68
CA GLY A 737 1.10 5.21 13.12
C GLY A 737 -0.26 5.76 13.53
N THR A 738 -1.14 6.10 12.58
CA THR A 738 -2.39 6.85 12.83
C THR A 738 -3.31 6.22 13.89
N PHE A 739 -3.41 4.90 13.95
CA PHE A 739 -4.30 4.18 14.88
C PHE A 739 -3.58 3.53 16.08
N ILE A 740 -2.29 3.84 16.30
CA ILE A 740 -1.52 3.33 17.44
C ILE A 740 -1.87 4.09 18.73
N GLY A 741 -1.84 3.39 19.88
CA GLY A 741 -2.10 3.96 21.20
C GLY A 741 -3.57 4.09 21.56
N ASN A 742 -3.86 4.47 22.80
CA ASN A 742 -5.24 4.56 23.31
C ASN A 742 -5.78 5.99 23.46
N ASN A 743 -4.92 7.00 23.38
CA ASN A 743 -5.27 8.41 23.55
C ASN A 743 -4.14 9.30 23.03
N GLU A 744 -4.38 10.60 22.91
CA GLU A 744 -3.38 11.57 22.40
C GLU A 744 -2.12 11.62 23.29
N GLN A 745 -2.26 11.48 24.62
CA GLN A 745 -1.12 11.48 25.54
C GLN A 745 -0.11 10.37 25.20
N GLU A 746 -0.57 9.10 25.13
CA GLU A 746 0.28 7.95 24.79
C GLU A 746 0.95 8.13 23.42
N ARG A 747 0.24 8.71 22.46
CA ARG A 747 0.75 8.97 21.10
C ARG A 747 1.88 10.00 21.08
N GLN A 748 1.77 11.04 21.92
CA GLN A 748 2.83 12.04 22.09
C GLN A 748 4.03 11.46 22.84
N GLU A 749 3.80 10.64 23.88
CA GLU A 749 4.87 9.95 24.61
C GLU A 749 5.68 9.01 23.69
N MET A 750 5.02 8.33 22.75
CA MET A 750 5.66 7.51 21.71
C MET A 750 6.23 8.32 20.52
N ARG A 751 6.03 9.64 20.49
CA ARG A 751 6.46 10.55 19.42
C ARG A 751 6.01 10.10 18.02
N LEU A 752 4.77 9.59 17.90
CA LEU A 752 4.29 8.98 16.65
C LEU A 752 4.42 9.89 15.42
N ALA A 753 4.16 11.19 15.59
CA ALA A 753 4.24 12.16 14.50
C ALA A 753 5.66 12.29 13.91
N GLU A 754 6.69 11.99 14.70
CA GLU A 754 8.09 12.12 14.32
C GLU A 754 8.71 10.76 13.91
N THR A 755 8.18 9.66 14.45
CA THR A 755 8.77 8.31 14.33
C THR A 755 8.01 7.41 13.35
N THR A 756 6.82 7.81 12.91
CA THR A 756 5.96 7.00 12.02
C THR A 756 5.35 7.86 10.91
N THR A 757 4.94 7.22 9.82
CA THR A 757 4.15 7.88 8.75
C THR A 757 2.65 7.82 9.08
N SER A 758 1.91 8.88 8.77
CA SER A 758 0.45 8.89 8.88
C SER A 758 -0.22 8.15 7.73
N PHE A 759 -1.28 7.41 8.02
CA PHE A 759 -2.14 6.76 7.04
C PHE A 759 -2.80 7.79 6.12
N TRP A 760 -3.13 8.99 6.63
CA TRP A 760 -3.72 10.05 5.80
C TRP A 760 -2.75 10.56 4.74
N SER A 761 -1.46 10.67 5.07
CA SER A 761 -0.41 11.02 4.09
C SER A 761 -0.31 10.01 2.95
N TYR A 762 -0.59 8.74 3.21
CA TYR A 762 -0.66 7.71 2.18
C TYR A 762 -1.94 7.81 1.36
N LEU A 763 -3.10 7.83 2.04
CA LEU A 763 -4.42 7.80 1.41
C LEU A 763 -4.64 9.00 0.49
N ASN A 764 -4.18 10.19 0.89
CA ASN A 764 -4.41 11.44 0.17
C ASN A 764 -3.48 11.66 -1.03
N ARG A 765 -2.59 10.71 -1.33
CA ARG A 765 -1.79 10.77 -2.56
C ARG A 765 -2.71 10.72 -3.78
N PRO A 766 -2.46 11.54 -4.81
CA PRO A 766 -3.31 11.58 -6.01
C PRO A 766 -3.50 10.22 -6.68
N ASP A 767 -2.46 9.39 -6.75
CA ASP A 767 -2.51 8.07 -7.38
C ASP A 767 -3.22 6.99 -6.53
N VAL A 768 -3.37 7.24 -5.23
CA VAL A 768 -4.06 6.35 -4.29
C VAL A 768 -5.54 6.76 -4.19
N ILE A 769 -5.80 8.04 -3.91
CA ILE A 769 -7.14 8.52 -3.59
C ILE A 769 -8.12 8.36 -4.75
N THR A 770 -7.66 8.50 -5.99
CA THR A 770 -8.51 8.38 -7.19
C THR A 770 -9.19 7.02 -7.29
N ASN A 771 -8.62 5.97 -6.70
CA ASN A 771 -9.21 4.62 -6.68
C ASN A 771 -10.36 4.47 -5.68
N PHE A 772 -10.55 5.47 -4.81
CA PHE A 772 -11.52 5.45 -3.73
C PHE A 772 -12.61 6.49 -3.88
N LEU A 773 -12.51 7.38 -4.87
CA LEU A 773 -13.53 8.40 -5.13
C LEU A 773 -14.79 7.79 -5.75
N ASN A 774 -15.94 8.19 -5.24
CA ASN A 774 -17.23 7.82 -5.80
C ASN A 774 -17.51 8.69 -7.04
N PRO A 775 -17.56 8.10 -8.24
CA PRO A 775 -17.78 8.86 -9.47
C PRO A 775 -19.19 9.49 -9.55
N MET A 776 -20.15 8.95 -8.78
CA MET A 776 -21.54 9.39 -8.69
C MET A 776 -21.78 10.43 -7.59
N TYR A 777 -20.73 10.89 -6.90
CA TYR A 777 -20.87 11.88 -5.84
C TYR A 777 -21.46 13.20 -6.36
N GLU A 778 -22.50 13.66 -5.68
CA GLU A 778 -23.09 14.99 -5.83
C GLU A 778 -23.15 15.68 -4.47
N PRO A 779 -22.59 16.89 -4.32
CA PRO A 779 -22.62 17.62 -3.06
C PRO A 779 -24.05 17.85 -2.53
N ASN A 780 -24.46 17.07 -1.53
CA ASN A 780 -25.76 17.17 -0.89
C ASN A 780 -25.65 17.84 0.48
N LYS A 781 -26.05 19.12 0.56
CA LYS A 781 -26.00 19.90 1.80
C LYS A 781 -27.07 19.52 2.84
N ALA A 782 -28.12 18.79 2.44
CA ALA A 782 -29.20 18.44 3.36
C ALA A 782 -28.79 17.33 4.33
N ALA A 783 -29.47 17.28 5.48
CA ALA A 783 -29.39 16.13 6.38
C ALA A 783 -29.94 14.86 5.69
N ILE A 784 -29.28 13.72 5.89
CA ILE A 784 -29.66 12.43 5.31
C ILE A 784 -30.34 11.54 6.35
N TRP A 785 -31.66 11.31 6.22
CA TRP A 785 -32.45 10.57 7.20
C TRP A 785 -32.65 9.11 6.77
N PRO A 786 -31.84 8.15 7.26
CA PRO A 786 -31.96 6.77 6.83
C PRO A 786 -33.24 6.11 7.37
N SER A 787 -33.74 5.13 6.61
CA SER A 787 -34.66 4.12 7.14
C SER A 787 -33.89 3.18 8.07
N ILE A 788 -34.36 3.07 9.30
CA ILE A 788 -33.85 2.17 10.35
C ILE A 788 -34.70 0.92 10.52
N ALA A 789 -35.64 0.66 9.59
CA ALA A 789 -36.40 -0.58 9.59
C ALA A 789 -35.44 -1.76 9.33
N PRO A 790 -35.61 -2.93 9.98
CA PRO A 790 -34.70 -4.07 9.80
C PRO A 790 -34.50 -4.48 8.34
N VAL A 791 -35.55 -4.39 7.51
CA VAL A 791 -35.52 -4.69 6.06
C VAL A 791 -34.67 -3.71 5.24
N SER A 792 -34.40 -2.51 5.77
CA SER A 792 -33.60 -1.48 5.10
C SER A 792 -32.11 -1.59 5.43
N LEU A 793 -31.73 -2.44 6.38
CA LEU A 793 -30.34 -2.68 6.75
C LEU A 793 -29.80 -3.89 6.01
N VAL A 794 -28.60 -3.75 5.44
CA VAL A 794 -28.01 -4.76 4.58
C VAL A 794 -26.68 -5.25 5.14
N LEU A 795 -26.37 -6.53 4.93
CA LEU A 795 -25.05 -7.08 5.23
C LEU A 795 -24.00 -6.38 4.34
N TRP A 796 -22.91 -5.90 4.93
CA TRP A 796 -21.78 -5.34 4.17
C TRP A 796 -20.97 -6.44 3.47
N ARG A 797 -21.52 -6.94 2.36
CA ARG A 797 -20.98 -8.09 1.62
C ARG A 797 -19.53 -7.86 1.16
N GLU A 798 -19.23 -6.64 0.71
CA GLU A 798 -17.90 -6.25 0.22
C GLU A 798 -16.81 -6.32 1.29
N LEU A 799 -17.17 -6.31 2.57
CA LEU A 799 -16.24 -6.49 3.67
C LEU A 799 -16.29 -7.93 4.20
N TYR A 800 -17.48 -8.42 4.57
CA TYR A 800 -17.62 -9.67 5.32
C TYR A 800 -17.57 -10.94 4.45
N LEU A 801 -17.80 -10.82 3.13
CA LEU A 801 -17.79 -11.96 2.20
C LEU A 801 -16.67 -11.85 1.14
N ARG A 802 -15.76 -10.88 1.28
CA ARG A 802 -14.74 -10.54 0.27
C ARG A 802 -13.72 -11.63 -0.06
N TRP A 803 -13.54 -12.59 0.84
CA TRP A 803 -12.67 -13.75 0.66
C TRP A 803 -13.43 -15.04 0.35
N VAL A 804 -14.77 -14.99 0.38
CA VAL A 804 -15.65 -16.15 0.18
C VAL A 804 -16.29 -16.08 -1.20
N ILE A 805 -16.71 -14.88 -1.63
CA ILE A 805 -17.35 -14.63 -2.92
C ILE A 805 -16.34 -13.96 -3.84
N ASP A 806 -16.15 -14.50 -5.04
CA ASP A 806 -15.31 -13.88 -6.08
C ASP A 806 -15.93 -12.53 -6.52
N PRO A 807 -15.25 -11.40 -6.27
CA PRO A 807 -15.75 -10.08 -6.65
C PRO A 807 -15.59 -9.77 -8.14
N LYS A 808 -15.08 -10.68 -8.99
CA LYS A 808 -14.81 -10.43 -10.42
C LYS A 808 -15.97 -9.75 -11.16
N HIS A 809 -17.20 -10.21 -10.93
CA HIS A 809 -18.38 -9.61 -11.56
C HIS A 809 -18.68 -8.19 -11.06
N GLN A 810 -18.52 -7.95 -9.75
CA GLN A 810 -18.70 -6.62 -9.16
C GLN A 810 -17.62 -5.63 -9.66
N ARG A 811 -16.36 -6.06 -9.73
CA ARG A 811 -15.27 -5.22 -10.29
C ARG A 811 -15.53 -4.86 -11.75
N THR A 812 -15.97 -5.84 -12.54
CA THR A 812 -16.30 -5.60 -13.95
C THR A 812 -17.48 -4.63 -14.11
N ALA A 813 -18.50 -4.73 -13.25
CA ALA A 813 -19.64 -3.82 -13.26
C ALA A 813 -19.25 -2.40 -12.82
N ALA A 814 -18.44 -2.28 -11.76
CA ALA A 814 -17.92 -1.00 -11.28
C ALA A 814 -17.08 -0.30 -12.36
N GLN A 815 -16.15 -1.01 -13.00
CA GLN A 815 -15.33 -0.45 -14.08
C GLN A 815 -16.20 0.06 -15.25
N LYS A 816 -17.22 -0.72 -15.65
CA LYS A 816 -18.15 -0.28 -16.69
C LYS A 816 -18.94 0.96 -16.28
N ALA A 817 -19.36 1.06 -15.02
CA ALA A 817 -20.04 2.24 -14.50
C ALA A 817 -19.10 3.46 -14.54
N ASP A 818 -17.85 3.31 -14.10
CA ASP A 818 -16.83 4.36 -14.16
C ASP A 818 -16.59 4.84 -15.59
N ASP A 819 -16.43 3.92 -16.54
CA ASP A 819 -16.25 4.22 -17.96
C ASP A 819 -17.46 5.01 -18.52
N LEU A 820 -18.68 4.60 -18.16
CA LEU A 820 -19.91 5.29 -18.57
C LEU A 820 -20.01 6.69 -17.97
N ILE A 821 -19.68 6.86 -16.70
CA ILE A 821 -19.75 8.16 -16.01
C ILE A 821 -18.69 9.11 -16.56
N GLN A 822 -17.48 8.62 -16.82
CA GLN A 822 -16.45 9.45 -17.43
C GLN A 822 -16.81 9.85 -18.85
N ASN A 823 -17.42 8.94 -19.62
CA ASN A 823 -17.94 9.27 -20.92
C ASN A 823 -19.04 10.33 -20.82
N ASP A 824 -19.98 10.23 -19.87
CA ASP A 824 -21.00 11.26 -19.64
C ASP A 824 -20.39 12.62 -19.26
N LYS A 825 -19.41 12.65 -18.34
CA LYS A 825 -18.67 13.89 -17.97
C LYS A 825 -17.98 14.52 -19.18
N ASN A 826 -17.32 13.71 -20.01
CA ASN A 826 -16.68 14.17 -21.25
C ASN A 826 -17.71 14.72 -22.25
N LEU A 827 -18.84 14.03 -22.44
CA LEU A 827 -19.92 14.44 -23.32
C LEU A 827 -20.57 15.75 -22.84
N ARG A 828 -20.83 15.90 -21.54
CA ARG A 828 -21.35 17.15 -20.95
C ARG A 828 -20.39 18.30 -21.15
N THR A 829 -19.10 18.09 -20.91
CA THR A 829 -18.06 19.11 -21.12
C THR A 829 -18.00 19.54 -22.59
N LYS A 830 -18.07 18.56 -23.51
CA LYS A 830 -18.14 18.81 -24.96
C LYS A 830 -19.40 19.58 -25.33
N ALA A 831 -20.56 19.23 -24.77
CA ALA A 831 -21.82 19.93 -25.00
C ALA A 831 -21.78 21.38 -24.50
N ILE A 832 -21.20 21.64 -23.33
CA ILE A 832 -20.99 23.00 -22.80
C ILE A 832 -20.09 23.80 -23.74
N ARG A 833 -18.98 23.21 -24.20
CA ARG A 833 -18.05 23.86 -25.14
C ARG A 833 -18.74 24.20 -26.48
N MET A 834 -19.51 23.27 -27.03
CA MET A 834 -20.27 23.47 -28.27
C MET A 834 -21.36 24.54 -28.11
N ARG A 835 -22.08 24.56 -26.98
CA ARG A 835 -23.07 25.62 -26.68
C ARG A 835 -22.41 27.00 -26.62
N LYS A 836 -21.22 27.10 -26.01
CA LYS A 836 -20.46 28.35 -25.97
C LYS A 836 -20.05 28.80 -27.37
N GLN A 837 -19.51 27.88 -28.18
CA GLN A 837 -19.17 28.18 -29.59
C GLN A 837 -20.37 28.62 -30.42
N LEU A 838 -21.53 27.99 -30.22
CA LEU A 838 -22.77 28.35 -30.91
C LEU A 838 -23.25 29.76 -30.53
N MET A 839 -23.16 30.12 -29.25
CA MET A 839 -23.44 31.49 -28.78
C MET A 839 -22.48 32.52 -29.39
N ASP A 840 -21.19 32.19 -29.49
CA ASP A 840 -20.19 33.09 -30.06
C ASP A 840 -20.44 33.31 -31.57
N LEU A 841 -20.72 32.24 -32.33
CA LEU A 841 -21.08 32.31 -33.75
C LEU A 841 -22.40 33.05 -34.00
N GLN A 842 -23.40 32.89 -33.12
CA GLN A 842 -24.66 33.63 -33.22
C GLN A 842 -24.45 35.14 -33.04
N LYS A 843 -23.56 35.54 -32.12
CA LYS A 843 -23.17 36.95 -31.97
C LYS A 843 -22.46 37.47 -33.22
N GLU A 844 -21.56 36.69 -33.79
CA GLU A 844 -20.81 37.06 -34.99
C GLU A 844 -21.74 37.23 -36.20
N LEU A 845 -22.72 36.34 -36.36
CA LEU A 845 -23.77 36.45 -37.37
C LEU A 845 -24.62 37.71 -37.19
N GLN A 846 -24.97 38.06 -35.94
CA GLN A 846 -25.73 39.28 -35.63
C GLN A 846 -24.95 40.55 -35.96
N THR A 847 -23.64 40.57 -35.72
CA THR A 847 -22.78 41.69 -36.13
C THR A 847 -22.69 41.80 -37.66
N LEU A 848 -22.46 40.68 -38.36
CA LEU A 848 -22.38 40.70 -39.83
C LEU A 848 -23.70 41.10 -40.50
N THR A 849 -24.84 40.69 -39.94
CA THR A 849 -26.16 41.09 -40.45
C THR A 849 -26.44 42.58 -40.19
N ALA A 850 -26.04 43.11 -39.04
CA ALA A 850 -26.13 44.54 -38.75
C ALA A 850 -25.23 45.38 -39.69
N ASP A 851 -24.03 44.91 -40.00
CA ASP A 851 -23.12 45.57 -40.94
C ASP A 851 -23.68 45.52 -42.38
N SER A 852 -24.30 44.40 -42.78
CA SER A 852 -24.94 44.24 -44.09
C SER A 852 -26.18 45.13 -44.26
N GLU A 853 -27.00 45.29 -43.21
CA GLU A 853 -28.15 46.21 -43.22
C GLU A 853 -27.71 47.69 -43.29
N CYS A 854 -26.56 48.02 -42.68
CA CYS A 854 -25.94 49.35 -42.80
C CYS A 854 -25.42 49.64 -44.21
N GLU A 855 -24.85 48.65 -44.90
CA GLU A 855 -24.39 48.81 -46.30
C GLU A 855 -25.57 48.99 -47.28
N ILE A 856 -26.66 48.25 -47.11
CA ILE A 856 -27.86 48.38 -47.96
C ILE A 856 -28.55 49.75 -47.79
N LEU A 857 -28.50 50.33 -46.60
CA LEU A 857 -28.99 51.69 -46.32
C LEU A 857 -28.08 52.80 -46.87
N HIS A 858 -26.85 52.49 -47.26
CA HIS A 858 -25.93 53.43 -47.90
C HIS A 858 -25.95 53.37 -49.44
N GLU A 859 -26.47 52.29 -50.04
CA GLU A 859 -26.65 52.13 -51.49
C GLU A 859 -28.07 52.44 -52.00
N SER A 860 -29.00 52.83 -51.11
CA SER A 860 -30.34 53.35 -51.44
C SER A 860 -30.45 54.86 -51.20
#